data_AF-A0A7J9MGT2-F1
#
_entry.id   AF-A0A7J9MGT2-F1
#
_cell.length_a   1.000
_cell.length_b   1.000
_cell.length_c   1.000
_cell.angle_alpha   90.00
_cell.angle_beta   90.00
_cell.angle_gamma   90.00
#
_symmetry.space_group_name_H-M   'P 1'
#
loop_
_entity.id
_entity.type
_entity.pdbx_description
1 polymer ?
#
loop_
_entity_poly.entity_id
_entity_poly.type
_entity_poly.pdbx_seq_one_letter_code
_entity_poly.pdbx_strand_id
1 'polypeptide(L)'
;MGFTLCSSSELSYPSLEGLRNAKANPVASKSFTRAGGYIKKHYFLSSYSDARKLVISSHLVPGHLEGSFMGKKRQVEPRKKLEFVRTLLIDNYDSYTYNIYQELSVINGVPPVVVRNDELTWKDICCLLYEDCAFDNIVISPGPGSPTCPADIGVCRQLLLECWDIPILGVCLGHQALGYAHGAQIIHASEPIHGRLSEIEHNGCNLFANIPSGRNSRFKVVRYHSLVIDAESLPKELIPIAWTASDDTLSFLETQKFDAIPDAYESERQKANSDSFSAKNGSYWGHVNGTKSRKVVMGIRHATWPHYGVQFHPESVATTYGRQIFKNFREITKDYWLQMSSSFSSDRNIHYTGKMKLLQKYNCCTTCVVDLLSILNEKKNFLSHTPFLLSTIEGDAYASLSSKLVLASMQVPHATGLFGAVHTGRQSVKKADFRVNGEGCSSGQFMRGANQRNLGFLDMVNILPPSLGAKFLRLKWRKFGHLASEVGGARNIFTELFGKNKAENTFWLDSSSTEKGRARFSFMGGKGGDLWKQLTFRLSEQSDTAGERGHLLIEDTKGFTCSKILEEGFFEYLNKELLSLCHEEKDYEGLPFDFYGGFIGYIGYNLKVECGAASNAHKSTTPDACFFFADNLVVIDHHTNDVYVLSLQEGNTTKTQWLDDTEKKLVSLKGSATRQLHERISKPVANSPHEAGFLSEKSQKQYVSDVEKCLEYIKDGESYELCLTTQFRKCIGEVDPLRLYLHLREKNPAPYASWLNFSKENLCICSSSPERFLRLDRNGILEAKPIKGTIARGTTPEEDERLKLQLQYSYTVKRKRNPWSRGGMLAIISYVEETSLNIVVLKGTDGFSDGVGLVAYHLKLVVERIDPSRYAIFIDAFMFEGNLLDWRFSLSPSPSLSLSLCSEKDQAENLMIVDLLRNDLGRVCEPGTVHVPHLMEVESYATVHTMVSTIRGKKQSNVSAVDCIKAAFPGGSMTGAPKLRSMELLDSIESCSRGIYSGSIGFFSYNQTFDLNIVIRTVVIHENEATIGAGGAIVALSDPEKEYEEMVLKTRAPANAVMEF
;
A
#
# COMPACT_ATOMS: atom_id res chain seq x y z
N MET A 1 -4.54 13.90 -63.11
CA MET A 1 -3.44 14.68 -63.72
C MET A 1 -2.17 14.31 -62.93
N GLY A 2 -1.07 13.74 -63.41
CA GLY A 2 -0.57 13.34 -64.72
C GLY A 2 0.96 13.63 -64.80
N PHE A 3 1.81 12.60 -64.57
CA PHE A 3 3.26 12.43 -64.89
C PHE A 3 4.30 13.46 -64.33
N THR A 4 5.56 13.16 -63.97
CA THR A 4 6.65 12.44 -64.69
C THR A 4 7.89 12.16 -63.79
N LEU A 5 8.77 11.27 -64.29
CA LEU A 5 9.95 10.57 -63.76
C LEU A 5 11.34 11.29 -63.76
N CYS A 6 12.30 10.67 -63.02
CA CYS A 6 13.78 10.54 -63.20
C CYS A 6 14.72 11.70 -62.80
N SER A 7 16.00 11.53 -62.40
CA SER A 7 16.87 10.43 -61.89
C SER A 7 18.33 10.95 -61.72
N SER A 8 19.10 10.35 -60.78
CA SER A 8 20.60 10.19 -60.69
C SER A 8 21.51 11.45 -60.56
N SER A 9 22.51 11.53 -59.67
CA SER A 9 23.72 10.67 -59.42
C SER A 9 24.50 11.18 -58.15
N GLU A 10 25.52 10.58 -57.52
CA GLU A 10 26.07 9.23 -57.20
C GLU A 10 27.29 9.44 -56.23
N LEU A 11 27.82 8.33 -55.67
CA LEU A 11 29.12 8.09 -54.98
C LEU A 11 29.16 8.26 -53.44
N SER A 12 29.70 7.36 -52.60
CA SER A 12 30.17 5.96 -52.69
C SER A 12 30.62 5.48 -51.27
N TYR A 13 30.30 4.23 -50.93
CA TYR A 13 30.77 3.39 -49.78
C TYR A 13 32.28 3.00 -49.90
N PRO A 14 32.99 2.32 -48.93
CA PRO A 14 32.50 1.21 -48.09
C PRO A 14 33.11 0.95 -46.68
N SER A 15 32.48 -0.03 -46.03
CA SER A 15 32.78 -0.84 -44.84
C SER A 15 34.09 -1.65 -44.86
N LEU A 16 34.59 -2.09 -43.68
CA LEU A 16 34.97 -3.51 -43.43
C LEU A 16 35.27 -3.84 -41.95
N GLU A 17 34.87 -5.05 -41.53
CA GLU A 17 35.19 -5.75 -40.26
C GLU A 17 36.54 -6.51 -40.29
N GLY A 18 37.17 -6.63 -39.11
CA GLY A 18 37.65 -7.90 -38.53
C GLY A 18 39.00 -8.52 -38.94
N LEU A 19 39.94 -8.66 -37.99
CA LEU A 19 40.51 -9.95 -37.48
C LEU A 19 41.88 -9.82 -36.76
N ARG A 20 41.91 -10.41 -35.54
CA ARG A 20 42.94 -11.26 -34.90
C ARG A 20 44.27 -10.71 -34.32
N ASN A 21 44.34 -10.86 -32.99
CA ASN A 21 45.31 -11.62 -32.16
C ASN A 21 46.83 -11.42 -32.33
N ALA A 22 47.49 -11.01 -31.24
CA ALA A 22 48.72 -11.66 -30.74
C ALA A 22 48.94 -11.40 -29.23
N LYS A 23 49.24 -12.48 -28.49
CA LYS A 23 49.65 -12.53 -27.08
C LYS A 23 51.10 -12.03 -26.90
N ALA A 24 51.41 -11.37 -25.78
CA ALA A 24 52.69 -11.51 -25.07
C ALA A 24 52.68 -10.83 -23.67
N ASN A 25 52.87 -11.63 -22.62
CA ASN A 25 53.68 -11.29 -21.42
C ASN A 25 54.93 -12.21 -21.54
N PRO A 26 56.16 -11.88 -21.06
CA PRO A 26 56.42 -11.48 -19.66
C PRO A 26 57.68 -10.59 -19.42
N VAL A 27 57.99 -10.38 -18.12
CA VAL A 27 59.32 -10.16 -17.48
C VAL A 27 59.69 -8.74 -17.00
N ALA A 28 60.11 -8.75 -15.73
CA ALA A 28 60.50 -7.68 -14.83
C ALA A 28 61.92 -7.10 -15.03
N SER A 29 62.16 -5.90 -14.49
CA SER A 29 63.42 -5.52 -13.79
C SER A 29 63.18 -4.26 -12.92
N LYS A 30 63.27 -4.42 -11.58
CA LYS A 30 64.35 -3.98 -10.66
C LYS A 30 64.36 -2.46 -10.36
N SER A 31 63.88 -2.01 -9.20
CA SER A 31 64.52 -1.94 -7.86
C SER A 31 65.41 -0.71 -7.65
N PHE A 32 65.07 0.12 -6.66
CA PHE A 32 66.04 0.93 -5.91
C PHE A 32 65.77 0.86 -4.41
N THR A 33 66.84 0.57 -3.69
CA THR A 33 66.94 0.34 -2.24
C THR A 33 67.50 1.58 -1.53
N ARG A 34 66.80 2.01 -0.48
CA ARG A 34 67.23 2.43 0.87
C ARG A 34 68.65 2.95 1.15
N ALA A 35 68.72 4.10 1.84
CA ALA A 35 69.56 4.41 3.01
C ALA A 35 68.81 5.49 3.82
N GLY A 36 68.74 5.56 5.16
CA GLY A 36 69.54 5.00 6.24
C GLY A 36 70.01 6.17 7.13
N GLY A 37 69.37 6.40 8.29
CA GLY A 37 69.74 7.43 9.25
C GLY A 37 69.12 7.21 10.63
N TYR A 38 69.92 6.66 11.54
CA TYR A 38 69.66 6.36 12.95
C TYR A 38 69.73 7.60 13.85
N ILE A 39 68.86 7.74 14.87
CA ILE A 39 69.21 8.21 16.24
C ILE A 39 68.34 7.46 17.28
N LYS A 40 68.96 7.15 18.43
CA LYS A 40 68.62 6.21 19.51
C LYS A 40 67.58 6.70 20.55
N LYS A 41 66.84 5.71 21.08
CA LYS A 41 66.40 5.40 22.47
C LYS A 41 66.53 6.47 23.57
N HIS A 42 65.49 6.56 24.41
CA HIS A 42 65.61 6.38 25.87
C HIS A 42 64.39 5.66 26.46
N TYR A 43 64.66 4.57 27.18
CA TYR A 43 63.79 3.91 28.17
C TYR A 43 64.06 4.55 29.53
N PHE A 44 63.07 4.61 30.44
CA PHE A 44 63.30 4.34 31.86
C PHE A 44 62.03 3.82 32.56
N LEU A 45 62.20 2.71 33.29
CA LEU A 45 61.30 2.12 34.28
C LEU A 45 61.42 2.84 35.63
N SER A 46 60.36 2.73 36.46
CA SER A 46 60.34 2.51 37.94
C SER A 46 59.05 3.14 38.50
N SER A 47 58.24 2.66 39.45
CA SER A 47 58.10 1.52 40.38
C SER A 47 57.77 2.07 41.78
N TYR A 48 56.94 1.35 42.55
CA TYR A 48 56.63 1.51 44.00
C TYR A 48 55.66 2.66 44.39
N SER A 49 54.79 2.57 45.40
CA SER A 49 54.18 1.50 46.23
C SER A 49 53.34 2.17 47.33
N ASP A 50 52.35 1.44 47.87
CA ASP A 50 51.84 1.52 49.25
C ASP A 50 51.23 2.82 49.81
N ALA A 51 49.94 2.76 50.23
CA ALA A 51 49.59 2.49 51.63
C ALA A 51 48.14 2.87 51.99
N ARG A 52 47.38 1.85 52.38
CA ARG A 52 46.46 1.72 53.55
C ARG A 52 45.38 2.77 53.88
N LYS A 53 44.16 2.23 53.94
CA LYS A 53 43.01 2.54 54.82
C LYS A 53 43.32 3.27 56.13
N LEU A 54 42.45 4.22 56.50
CA LEU A 54 41.98 4.42 57.87
C LEU A 54 40.62 5.13 57.90
N VAL A 55 39.67 4.51 58.61
CA VAL A 55 38.39 5.05 59.08
C VAL A 55 38.58 5.37 60.57
N ILE A 56 37.99 6.46 61.09
CA ILE A 56 37.32 6.56 62.41
C ILE A 56 36.78 8.00 62.61
N SER A 57 35.59 8.05 63.21
CA SER A 57 34.76 9.20 63.59
C SER A 57 35.00 9.76 65.01
N SER A 58 34.54 10.98 65.30
CA SER A 58 33.81 11.42 66.53
C SER A 58 33.63 12.96 66.54
N HIS A 59 32.40 13.53 66.61
CA HIS A 59 31.66 14.09 67.79
C HIS A 59 32.38 15.29 68.48
N LEU A 60 31.81 16.44 68.92
CA LEU A 60 30.47 17.05 69.09
C LEU A 60 30.65 18.55 69.56
N VAL A 61 29.90 19.54 68.97
CA VAL A 61 29.31 20.86 69.45
C VAL A 61 30.05 21.90 70.36
N PRO A 62 29.55 23.14 70.66
CA PRO A 62 28.73 24.17 69.94
C PRO A 62 29.32 25.63 69.96
N GLY A 63 28.79 26.56 69.15
CA GLY A 63 28.98 28.01 69.34
C GLY A 63 28.29 28.90 68.29
N HIS A 64 27.37 29.75 68.75
CA HIS A 64 26.38 30.57 68.03
C HIS A 64 26.89 31.86 67.34
N LEU A 65 26.14 32.31 66.30
CA LEU A 65 25.80 33.69 65.79
C LEU A 65 26.06 33.85 64.28
N GLU A 66 25.05 33.61 63.44
CA GLU A 66 24.08 34.58 62.86
C GLU A 66 24.60 35.34 61.61
N GLY A 67 23.90 35.13 60.48
CA GLY A 67 24.13 35.81 59.21
C GLY A 67 23.31 35.18 58.08
N SER A 68 22.12 35.71 57.85
CA SER A 68 21.01 35.24 57.00
C SER A 68 21.32 35.04 55.50
N PHE A 69 20.78 33.98 54.89
CA PHE A 69 20.08 34.06 53.59
C PHE A 69 19.19 32.80 53.43
N MET A 70 17.87 32.97 53.54
CA MET A 70 16.89 31.92 53.29
C MET A 70 16.84 31.55 51.80
N GLY A 71 17.59 30.54 51.39
CA GLY A 71 17.32 29.79 50.17
C GLY A 71 16.18 28.80 50.44
N LYS A 72 15.02 29.02 49.82
CA LYS A 72 13.90 28.07 49.82
C LYS A 72 14.42 26.69 49.38
N LYS A 73 14.44 25.71 50.28
CA LYS A 73 14.55 24.29 49.93
C LYS A 73 13.39 23.95 49.00
N ARG A 74 13.66 23.85 47.70
CA ARG A 74 12.73 23.27 46.73
C ARG A 74 12.61 21.80 47.10
N GLN A 75 11.45 21.42 47.66
CA GLN A 75 11.09 20.02 47.83
C GLN A 75 11.23 19.34 46.46
N VAL A 76 11.97 18.23 46.41
CA VAL A 76 12.10 17.41 45.21
C VAL A 76 10.79 16.65 45.07
N GLU A 77 9.95 17.05 44.11
CA GLU A 77 8.77 16.28 43.73
C GLU A 77 9.21 14.91 43.15
N PRO A 78 8.42 13.83 43.38
CA PRO A 78 8.71 12.53 42.82
C PRO A 78 8.72 12.61 41.28
N ARG A 79 9.78 12.10 40.65
CA ARG A 79 10.03 12.20 39.21
C ARG A 79 8.94 11.47 38.41
N LYS A 80 8.24 12.20 37.53
CA LYS A 80 7.17 11.65 36.69
C LYS A 80 7.74 10.76 35.57
N LYS A 81 7.26 9.51 35.48
CA LYS A 81 7.47 8.61 34.33
C LYS A 81 6.94 9.32 33.08
N LEU A 82 7.65 9.24 31.94
CA LEU A 82 7.14 9.73 30.66
C LEU A 82 5.75 9.13 30.41
N GLU A 83 4.73 9.98 30.29
CA GLU A 83 3.36 9.54 30.08
C GLU A 83 3.21 8.99 28.64
N PHE A 84 3.65 9.79 27.68
CA PHE A 84 3.75 9.49 26.25
C PHE A 84 5.22 9.48 25.77
N VAL A 85 5.46 9.02 24.54
CA VAL A 85 6.79 9.01 23.90
C VAL A 85 6.67 9.68 22.53
N ARG A 86 7.42 10.75 22.29
CA ARG A 86 7.42 11.49 21.03
C ARG A 86 8.46 10.88 20.10
N THR A 87 8.02 10.42 18.94
CA THR A 87 8.90 9.72 17.99
C THR A 87 9.06 10.54 16.72
N LEU A 88 10.32 10.67 16.27
CA LEU A 88 10.65 11.05 14.90
C LEU A 88 10.70 9.78 14.04
N LEU A 89 9.81 9.65 13.07
CA LEU A 89 9.79 8.54 12.11
C LEU A 89 10.38 9.01 10.79
N ILE A 90 11.54 8.48 10.43
CA ILE A 90 12.19 8.78 9.15
C ILE A 90 11.64 7.82 8.08
N ASP A 91 11.03 8.37 7.04
CA ASP A 91 10.49 7.65 5.88
C ASP A 91 11.55 7.58 4.77
N ASN A 92 12.04 6.38 4.47
CA ASN A 92 12.91 6.11 3.32
C ASN A 92 12.07 5.75 2.07
N TYR A 93 10.99 6.50 1.82
CA TYR A 93 10.10 6.33 0.67
C TYR A 93 9.45 4.94 0.57
N ASP A 94 9.12 4.32 1.70
CA ASP A 94 8.55 2.98 1.73
C ASP A 94 7.02 2.95 1.65
N SER A 95 6.50 1.82 1.19
CA SER A 95 5.07 1.52 1.18
C SER A 95 4.55 0.94 2.50
N TYR A 96 5.35 0.84 3.57
CA TYR A 96 4.90 0.36 4.88
C TYR A 96 5.14 1.34 6.05
N THR A 97 5.73 2.51 5.81
CA THR A 97 6.02 3.53 6.84
C THR A 97 4.78 3.92 7.65
N TYR A 98 3.61 4.09 7.02
CA TYR A 98 2.40 4.46 7.74
C TYR A 98 1.75 3.30 8.51
N ASN A 99 2.16 2.05 8.27
CA ASN A 99 1.81 0.95 9.17
C ASN A 99 2.57 1.08 10.50
N ILE A 100 3.86 1.47 10.45
CA ILE A 100 4.65 1.82 11.63
C ILE A 100 4.04 3.04 12.34
N TYR A 101 3.67 4.09 11.59
CA TYR A 101 2.99 5.27 12.13
C TYR A 101 1.75 4.90 12.94
N GLN A 102 0.88 4.04 12.38
CA GLN A 102 -0.37 3.63 13.02
C GLN A 102 -0.11 2.86 14.33
N GLU A 103 0.83 1.91 14.33
CA GLU A 103 1.20 1.16 15.53
C GLU A 103 1.82 2.05 16.61
N LEU A 104 2.78 2.90 16.24
CA LEU A 104 3.43 3.82 17.17
C LEU A 104 2.46 4.83 17.75
N SER A 105 1.51 5.36 16.96
CA SER A 105 0.50 6.29 17.44
C SER A 105 -0.31 5.71 18.59
N VAL A 106 -0.73 4.43 18.46
CA VAL A 106 -1.48 3.72 19.50
C VAL A 106 -0.60 3.41 20.71
N ILE A 107 0.62 2.94 20.49
CA ILE A 107 1.52 2.47 21.56
C ILE A 107 2.08 3.63 22.38
N ASN A 108 2.48 4.71 21.71
CA ASN A 108 3.10 5.85 22.35
C ASN A 108 2.08 6.83 22.95
N GLY A 109 0.82 6.77 22.51
CA GLY A 109 -0.25 7.67 22.92
C GLY A 109 -0.26 9.02 22.21
N VAL A 110 0.76 9.29 21.38
CA VAL A 110 0.85 10.45 20.50
C VAL A 110 1.37 9.98 19.13
N PRO A 111 0.82 10.49 18.01
CA PRO A 111 1.32 10.12 16.69
C PRO A 111 2.77 10.54 16.46
N PRO A 112 3.59 9.72 15.78
CA PRO A 112 4.94 10.11 15.41
C PRO A 112 4.92 11.23 14.36
N VAL A 113 5.97 12.04 14.32
CA VAL A 113 6.19 13.00 13.23
C VAL A 113 6.96 12.28 12.13
N VAL A 114 6.38 12.22 10.94
CA VAL A 114 7.00 11.57 9.77
C VAL A 114 7.76 12.62 8.96
N VAL A 115 9.01 12.32 8.64
CA VAL A 115 9.89 13.17 7.82
C VAL A 115 10.60 12.27 6.81
N ARG A 116 10.66 12.69 5.54
CA ARG A 116 11.44 11.92 4.56
C ARG A 116 12.93 12.02 4.82
N ASN A 117 13.68 11.00 4.46
CA ASN A 117 15.12 10.94 4.71
C ASN A 117 15.95 12.07 4.06
N ASP A 118 15.35 12.85 3.17
CA ASP A 118 15.91 13.99 2.44
C ASP A 118 15.14 15.32 2.65
N GLU A 119 14.08 15.34 3.48
CA GLU A 119 13.23 16.53 3.69
C GLU A 119 13.87 17.58 4.60
N LEU A 120 14.63 17.15 5.62
CA LEU A 120 15.28 18.03 6.59
C LEU A 120 16.79 17.91 6.52
N THR A 121 17.48 19.04 6.70
CA THR A 121 18.95 19.01 6.80
C THR A 121 19.39 18.45 8.15
N TRP A 122 20.64 18.00 8.22
CA TRP A 122 21.23 17.57 9.49
C TRP A 122 21.14 18.64 10.59
N LYS A 123 21.27 19.92 10.22
CA LYS A 123 21.18 21.03 11.15
C LYS A 123 19.76 21.15 11.73
N ASP A 124 18.74 21.04 10.89
CA ASP A 124 17.35 21.12 11.33
C ASP A 124 17.02 19.98 12.30
N ILE A 125 17.47 18.77 11.99
CA ILE A 125 17.33 17.60 12.87
C ILE A 125 18.06 17.83 14.20
N CYS A 126 19.28 18.37 14.19
CA CYS A 126 20.00 18.70 15.42
C CYS A 126 19.24 19.71 16.30
N CYS A 127 18.67 20.76 15.70
CA CYS A 127 17.85 21.73 16.41
C CYS A 127 16.64 21.03 17.05
N LEU A 128 15.89 20.24 16.28
CA LEU A 128 14.71 19.52 16.79
C LEU A 128 15.05 18.54 17.92
N LEU A 129 16.15 17.79 17.80
CA LEU A 129 16.53 16.77 18.76
C LEU A 129 17.14 17.33 20.03
N TYR A 130 18.03 18.34 19.93
CA TYR A 130 18.86 18.78 21.06
C TYR A 130 18.57 20.19 21.57
N GLU A 131 18.08 21.10 20.72
CA GLU A 131 17.71 22.45 21.14
C GLU A 131 16.25 22.49 21.62
N ASP A 132 15.34 21.95 20.81
CA ASP A 132 13.91 21.90 21.11
C ASP A 132 13.52 20.70 21.97
N CYS A 133 14.37 19.66 22.02
CA CYS A 133 14.07 18.38 22.67
C CYS A 133 12.70 17.84 22.24
N ALA A 134 12.39 17.94 20.94
CA ALA A 134 11.07 17.66 20.38
C ALA A 134 10.73 16.16 20.40
N PHE A 135 11.73 15.29 20.39
CA PHE A 135 11.58 13.85 20.28
C PHE A 135 12.34 13.11 21.37
N ASP A 136 11.78 11.98 21.80
CA ASP A 136 12.33 11.10 22.83
C ASP A 136 13.05 9.88 22.22
N ASN A 137 12.71 9.52 20.97
CA ASN A 137 13.37 8.48 20.18
C ASN A 137 13.20 8.69 18.67
N ILE A 138 13.90 7.87 17.89
CA ILE A 138 13.85 7.86 16.42
C ILE A 138 13.52 6.44 15.94
N VAL A 139 12.69 6.35 14.92
CA VAL A 139 12.46 5.11 14.18
C VAL A 139 12.82 5.36 12.71
N ILE A 140 13.62 4.49 12.12
CA ILE A 140 14.00 4.55 10.71
C ILE A 140 13.23 3.45 9.98
N SER A 141 12.39 3.84 9.03
CA SER A 141 11.53 2.94 8.28
C SER A 141 12.33 1.99 7.38
N PRO A 142 11.68 0.95 6.82
CA PRO A 142 12.15 0.28 5.61
C PRO A 142 12.25 1.24 4.42
N GLY A 143 12.68 0.73 3.28
CA GLY A 143 12.75 1.46 2.01
C GLY A 143 13.30 0.59 0.89
N PRO A 144 13.15 1.03 -0.38
CA PRO A 144 13.81 0.40 -1.52
C PRO A 144 15.31 0.72 -1.54
N GLY A 145 16.05 0.01 -2.38
CA GLY A 145 17.45 0.25 -2.67
C GLY A 145 18.39 -0.31 -1.60
N SER A 146 19.52 0.35 -1.39
CA SER A 146 20.62 -0.13 -0.56
C SER A 146 21.22 0.99 0.29
N PRO A 147 21.59 0.73 1.56
CA PRO A 147 22.29 1.74 2.37
C PRO A 147 23.68 2.09 1.83
N THR A 148 24.20 1.34 0.85
CA THR A 148 25.43 1.70 0.13
C THR A 148 25.23 2.86 -0.84
N CYS A 149 23.98 3.16 -1.21
CA CYS A 149 23.58 4.32 -1.98
C CYS A 149 23.19 5.46 -1.01
N PRO A 150 23.91 6.60 -1.00
CA PRO A 150 23.59 7.70 -0.10
C PRO A 150 22.19 8.29 -0.29
N ALA A 151 21.63 8.23 -1.50
CA ALA A 151 20.29 8.76 -1.78
C ALA A 151 19.18 7.94 -1.11
N ASP A 152 19.38 6.62 -0.95
CA ASP A 152 18.34 5.71 -0.43
C ASP A 152 18.15 5.85 1.08
N ILE A 153 19.16 6.34 1.79
CA ILE A 153 19.13 6.50 3.25
C ILE A 153 19.28 7.94 3.73
N GLY A 154 19.63 8.88 2.84
CA GLY A 154 19.71 10.32 3.14
C GLY A 154 20.40 10.62 4.47
N VAL A 155 19.71 11.35 5.35
CA VAL A 155 20.20 11.76 6.67
C VAL A 155 20.36 10.61 7.68
N CYS A 156 19.78 9.43 7.43
CA CYS A 156 19.82 8.29 8.34
C CYS A 156 21.25 7.87 8.69
N ARG A 157 22.18 7.92 7.73
CA ARG A 157 23.59 7.58 7.99
C ARG A 157 24.20 8.49 9.05
N GLN A 158 23.90 9.79 9.00
CA GLN A 158 24.45 10.74 9.95
C GLN A 158 23.77 10.65 11.32
N LEU A 159 22.44 10.44 11.34
CA LEU A 159 21.70 10.08 12.55
C LEU A 159 22.33 8.90 13.28
N LEU A 160 22.61 7.82 12.55
CA LEU A 160 23.17 6.60 13.13
C LEU A 160 24.61 6.77 13.63
N LEU A 161 25.39 7.72 13.08
CA LEU A 161 26.77 7.98 13.51
C LEU A 161 26.89 9.02 14.62
N GLU A 162 25.97 10.00 14.68
CA GLU A 162 26.10 11.16 15.55
C GLU A 162 25.09 11.19 16.71
N CYS A 163 23.92 10.55 16.60
CA CYS A 163 22.91 10.48 17.65
C CYS A 163 23.08 9.26 18.58
N TRP A 164 24.26 9.13 19.17
CA TRP A 164 24.62 8.03 20.07
C TRP A 164 23.86 8.03 21.41
N ASP A 165 23.24 9.15 21.78
CA ASP A 165 22.53 9.41 23.03
C ASP A 165 21.00 9.46 22.88
N ILE A 166 20.48 9.07 21.71
CA ILE A 166 19.04 9.00 21.45
C ILE A 166 18.69 7.55 21.09
N PRO A 167 17.64 6.96 21.68
CA PRO A 167 17.16 5.63 21.28
C PRO A 167 16.74 5.58 19.81
N ILE A 168 17.26 4.60 19.05
CA ILE A 168 16.95 4.42 17.61
C ILE A 168 16.52 2.98 17.34
N LEU A 169 15.45 2.81 16.57
CA LEU A 169 15.04 1.51 16.00
C LEU A 169 15.04 1.58 14.47
N GLY A 170 15.89 0.78 13.82
CA GLY A 170 15.89 0.59 12.37
C GLY A 170 15.08 -0.63 11.93
N VAL A 171 14.19 -0.49 10.96
CA VAL A 171 13.39 -1.59 10.41
C VAL A 171 13.84 -1.87 8.96
N CYS A 172 14.13 -3.12 8.63
CA CYS A 172 14.58 -3.56 7.30
C CYS A 172 15.72 -2.70 6.74
N LEU A 173 15.49 -1.76 5.81
CA LEU A 173 16.53 -0.84 5.34
C LEU A 173 17.17 -0.04 6.49
N GLY A 174 16.40 0.38 7.50
CA GLY A 174 16.95 1.02 8.70
C GLY A 174 17.88 0.10 9.51
N HIS A 175 17.61 -1.21 9.54
CA HIS A 175 18.51 -2.20 10.15
C HIS A 175 19.80 -2.34 9.33
N GLN A 176 19.69 -2.41 8.01
CA GLN A 176 20.84 -2.48 7.10
C GLN A 176 21.70 -1.21 7.21
N ALA A 177 21.07 -0.04 7.29
CA ALA A 177 21.74 1.24 7.48
C ALA A 177 22.51 1.29 8.80
N LEU A 178 21.95 0.77 9.90
CA LEU A 178 22.67 0.64 11.18
C LEU A 178 23.90 -0.28 11.04
N GLY A 179 23.77 -1.41 10.35
CA GLY A 179 24.90 -2.26 10.00
C GLY A 179 26.00 -1.52 9.24
N TYR A 180 25.60 -0.91 8.12
CA TYR A 180 26.49 -0.22 7.19
C TYR A 180 27.19 0.99 7.80
N ALA A 181 26.48 1.79 8.60
CA ALA A 181 27.04 2.96 9.27
C ALA A 181 28.24 2.60 10.17
N HIS A 182 28.22 1.42 10.80
CA HIS A 182 29.30 0.92 11.64
C HIS A 182 30.29 -0.01 10.92
N GLY A 183 30.20 -0.12 9.59
CA GLY A 183 31.18 -0.84 8.77
C GLY A 183 30.86 -2.30 8.47
N ALA A 184 29.65 -2.78 8.78
CA ALA A 184 29.21 -4.08 8.28
C ALA A 184 28.99 -4.03 6.76
N GLN A 185 29.27 -5.14 6.07
CA GLN A 185 29.01 -5.29 4.65
C GLN A 185 27.56 -5.70 4.39
N ILE A 186 26.99 -5.13 3.33
CA ILE A 186 25.67 -5.51 2.82
C ILE A 186 25.88 -6.39 1.60
N ILE A 187 25.23 -7.55 1.60
CA ILE A 187 25.31 -8.55 0.54
C ILE A 187 23.90 -8.95 0.11
N HIS A 188 23.75 -9.53 -1.09
CA HIS A 188 22.50 -10.16 -1.46
C HIS A 188 22.22 -11.36 -0.55
N ALA A 189 20.96 -11.51 -0.18
CA ALA A 189 20.46 -12.75 0.40
C ALA A 189 20.64 -13.91 -0.60
N SER A 190 20.68 -15.14 -0.10
CA SER A 190 20.70 -16.35 -0.95
C SER A 190 19.53 -16.40 -1.92
N GLU A 191 18.37 -15.92 -1.46
CA GLU A 191 17.18 -15.65 -2.26
C GLU A 191 16.47 -14.39 -1.73
N PRO A 192 15.80 -13.59 -2.59
CA PRO A 192 14.93 -12.50 -2.15
C PRO A 192 13.70 -13.04 -1.40
N ILE A 193 13.41 -12.51 -0.21
CA ILE A 193 12.26 -12.95 0.61
C ILE A 193 11.31 -11.78 0.79
N HIS A 194 10.26 -11.76 -0.05
CA HIS A 194 9.22 -10.73 -0.09
C HIS A 194 7.85 -11.35 0.17
N GLY A 195 7.10 -10.83 1.16
CA GLY A 195 5.75 -11.28 1.47
C GLY A 195 5.67 -12.68 2.07
N ARG A 196 6.79 -13.24 2.53
CA ARG A 196 6.88 -14.60 3.07
C ARG A 196 7.16 -14.59 4.58
N LEU A 197 6.64 -15.61 5.27
CA LEU A 197 6.83 -15.80 6.70
C LEU A 197 8.13 -16.57 7.00
N SER A 198 8.81 -16.16 8.07
CA SER A 198 9.95 -16.89 8.65
C SER A 198 9.86 -16.93 10.18
N GLU A 199 10.35 -18.01 10.79
CA GLU A 199 10.50 -18.09 12.25
C GLU A 199 11.76 -17.39 12.72
N ILE A 200 11.69 -16.76 13.89
CA ILE A 200 12.81 -16.02 14.47
C ILE A 200 13.31 -16.69 15.74
N GLU A 201 14.63 -16.89 15.80
CA GLU A 201 15.37 -17.18 17.02
C GLU A 201 15.99 -15.89 17.54
N HIS A 202 15.85 -15.61 18.84
CA HIS A 202 16.46 -14.44 19.47
C HIS A 202 17.08 -14.76 20.84
N ASN A 203 17.96 -13.88 21.31
CA ASN A 203 18.66 -14.02 22.59
C ASN A 203 17.88 -13.50 23.82
N GLY A 204 16.69 -12.93 23.62
CA GLY A 204 15.81 -12.48 24.70
C GLY A 204 16.21 -11.14 25.31
N CYS A 205 16.96 -10.31 24.57
CA CYS A 205 17.24 -8.94 25.00
C CYS A 205 15.95 -8.12 25.15
N ASN A 206 16.05 -6.92 25.76
CA ASN A 206 14.89 -6.08 26.08
C ASN A 206 13.94 -5.84 24.89
N LEU A 207 14.45 -5.76 23.66
CA LEU A 207 13.62 -5.60 22.46
C LEU A 207 12.69 -6.79 22.21
N PHE A 208 13.13 -8.00 22.59
CA PHE A 208 12.39 -9.26 22.48
C PHE A 208 11.83 -9.74 23.83
N ALA A 209 11.71 -8.85 24.82
CA ALA A 209 11.09 -9.19 26.09
C ALA A 209 9.65 -9.70 25.89
N ASN A 210 9.30 -10.80 26.56
CA ASN A 210 7.99 -11.46 26.45
C ASN A 210 7.62 -11.92 25.03
N ILE A 211 8.61 -12.22 24.20
CA ILE A 211 8.43 -12.83 22.88
C ILE A 211 9.07 -14.23 22.92
N PRO A 212 8.39 -15.28 22.43
CA PRO A 212 8.96 -16.62 22.40
C PRO A 212 10.04 -16.73 21.31
N SER A 213 11.03 -17.58 21.55
CA SER A 213 12.22 -17.76 20.68
C SER A 213 12.38 -19.21 20.28
N GLY A 214 12.85 -19.45 19.06
CA GLY A 214 13.22 -20.80 18.60
C GLY A 214 12.27 -21.37 17.56
N ARG A 215 12.61 -22.55 17.04
CA ARG A 215 11.75 -23.30 16.11
C ARG A 215 10.44 -23.67 16.78
N ASN A 216 9.32 -23.54 16.07
CA ASN A 216 7.97 -23.75 16.57
C ASN A 216 7.56 -22.82 17.74
N SER A 217 8.29 -21.71 17.96
CA SER A 217 7.96 -20.70 18.98
C SER A 217 6.68 -19.91 18.64
N ARG A 218 6.16 -20.08 17.43
CA ARG A 218 5.09 -19.29 16.81
C ARG A 218 5.46 -17.82 16.56
N PHE A 219 6.67 -17.39 16.87
CA PHE A 219 7.16 -16.07 16.50
C PHE A 219 7.54 -16.06 15.01
N LYS A 220 6.53 -15.86 14.17
CA LYS A 220 6.64 -15.72 12.72
C LYS A 220 6.60 -14.24 12.34
N VAL A 221 7.49 -13.85 11.43
CA VAL A 221 7.60 -12.49 10.92
C VAL A 221 7.57 -12.47 9.41
N VAL A 222 7.05 -11.39 8.84
CA VAL A 222 7.05 -11.15 7.41
C VAL A 222 8.33 -10.42 7.01
N ARG A 223 8.90 -10.84 5.89
CA ARG A 223 10.14 -10.30 5.34
C ARG A 223 9.87 -9.66 3.98
N TYR A 224 10.51 -8.52 3.75
CA TYR A 224 10.57 -7.83 2.46
C TYR A 224 12.00 -7.36 2.19
N HIS A 225 12.93 -8.31 2.00
CA HIS A 225 14.31 -7.93 1.70
C HIS A 225 15.01 -8.87 0.72
N SER A 226 15.78 -8.24 -0.18
CA SER A 226 16.75 -8.89 -1.09
C SER A 226 18.18 -8.80 -0.59
N LEU A 227 18.45 -7.83 0.30
CA LEU A 227 19.77 -7.57 0.87
C LEU A 227 19.77 -7.93 2.36
N VAL A 228 20.95 -8.30 2.88
CA VAL A 228 21.19 -8.65 4.28
C VAL A 228 22.56 -8.16 4.73
N ILE A 229 22.74 -8.00 6.03
CA ILE A 229 24.05 -7.82 6.64
C ILE A 229 24.81 -9.14 6.57
N ASP A 230 26.05 -9.11 6.07
CA ASP A 230 26.94 -10.27 6.15
C ASP A 230 27.39 -10.48 7.60
N ALA A 231 27.01 -11.62 8.18
CA ALA A 231 27.30 -11.97 9.57
C ALA A 231 28.81 -12.02 9.88
N GLU A 232 29.64 -12.35 8.89
CA GLU A 232 31.10 -12.43 9.04
C GLU A 232 31.76 -11.04 9.06
N SER A 233 31.08 -10.03 8.52
CA SER A 233 31.53 -8.64 8.47
C SER A 233 31.11 -7.78 9.68
N LEU A 234 30.31 -8.34 10.60
CA LEU A 234 29.77 -7.59 11.74
C LEU A 234 30.89 -7.01 12.63
N PRO A 235 30.95 -5.68 12.82
CA PRO A 235 31.90 -5.05 13.72
C PRO A 235 31.59 -5.42 15.18
N LYS A 236 32.59 -5.32 16.07
CA LYS A 236 32.46 -5.76 17.47
C LYS A 236 31.43 -4.95 18.26
N GLU A 237 31.18 -3.73 17.81
CA GLU A 237 30.24 -2.78 18.36
C GLU A 237 28.79 -3.16 18.06
N LEU A 238 28.54 -4.00 17.05
CA LEU A 238 27.21 -4.50 16.71
C LEU A 238 27.04 -5.94 17.17
N ILE A 239 26.11 -6.13 18.11
CA ILE A 239 25.82 -7.43 18.70
C ILE A 239 24.59 -8.02 18.00
N PRO A 240 24.70 -9.18 17.33
CA PRO A 240 23.55 -9.86 16.77
C PRO A 240 22.63 -10.37 17.90
N ILE A 241 21.34 -10.13 17.76
CA ILE A 241 20.32 -10.42 18.77
C ILE A 241 19.20 -11.34 18.27
N ALA A 242 19.05 -11.50 16.96
CA ALA A 242 18.08 -12.41 16.34
C ALA A 242 18.59 -13.01 15.03
N TRP A 243 18.06 -14.17 14.66
CA TRP A 243 18.44 -14.97 13.50
C TRP A 243 17.24 -15.72 12.91
N THR A 244 17.35 -16.12 11.64
CA THR A 244 16.53 -17.16 11.03
C THR A 244 17.43 -18.23 10.40
N ALA A 245 16.97 -19.48 10.36
CA ALA A 245 17.61 -20.49 9.51
C ALA A 245 17.34 -20.11 8.05
N SER A 246 18.38 -20.08 7.21
CA SER A 246 18.18 -19.89 5.77
C SER A 246 17.49 -21.14 5.20
N ASP A 247 16.44 -20.95 4.42
CA ASP A 247 15.63 -21.91 3.62
C ASP A 247 14.33 -22.47 4.24
N ASP A 248 14.04 -22.26 5.53
CA ASP A 248 12.75 -22.67 6.12
C ASP A 248 11.70 -21.52 6.00
N THR A 249 11.08 -21.34 4.82
CA THR A 249 9.88 -20.49 4.67
C THR A 249 8.63 -21.25 5.08
N LEU A 250 7.68 -20.57 5.71
CA LEU A 250 6.42 -21.17 6.17
C LEU A 250 5.23 -20.68 5.34
N SER A 251 4.25 -21.58 5.14
CA SER A 251 2.98 -21.22 4.51
C SER A 251 2.08 -20.44 5.48
N PHE A 252 1.24 -19.56 4.92
CA PHE A 252 0.38 -18.67 5.70
C PHE A 252 -0.57 -19.43 6.64
N LEU A 253 -1.14 -20.55 6.18
CA LEU A 253 -2.25 -21.25 6.86
C LEU A 253 -1.80 -22.28 7.91
N GLU A 254 -0.52 -22.60 8.00
CA GLU A 254 0.03 -23.39 9.13
C GLU A 254 -0.08 -22.65 10.47
N THR A 255 -0.45 -21.36 10.49
CA THR A 255 -0.58 -20.55 11.71
C THR A 255 -1.95 -20.56 12.38
N GLN A 256 -3.01 -21.01 11.70
CA GLN A 256 -4.38 -20.86 12.22
C GLN A 256 -4.83 -21.98 13.18
N LYS A 257 -3.94 -22.86 13.64
CA LYS A 257 -4.29 -23.88 14.64
C LYS A 257 -3.38 -23.84 15.86
N PHE A 258 -4.02 -23.61 17.01
CA PHE A 258 -3.84 -24.22 18.34
C PHE A 258 -3.87 -23.16 19.45
N ASP A 259 -4.96 -23.08 20.20
CA ASP A 259 -4.97 -22.54 21.56
C ASP A 259 -5.21 -23.70 22.53
N ALA A 260 -4.20 -24.01 23.36
CA ALA A 260 -4.36 -24.52 24.73
C ALA A 260 -2.99 -24.88 25.37
N ILE A 261 -2.75 -24.31 26.55
CA ILE A 261 -1.82 -24.71 27.63
C ILE A 261 -2.76 -24.81 28.86
N PRO A 262 -2.68 -25.75 29.85
CA PRO A 262 -1.47 -25.97 30.66
C PRO A 262 -1.21 -27.33 31.35
N ASP A 263 0.06 -27.47 31.72
CA ASP A 263 0.67 -28.05 32.93
C ASP A 263 0.39 -29.47 33.48
N ALA A 264 1.50 -30.04 33.97
CA ALA A 264 1.69 -30.72 35.27
C ALA A 264 1.78 -32.27 35.37
N TYR A 265 2.92 -32.66 35.99
CA TYR A 265 3.15 -33.74 36.97
C TYR A 265 3.55 -35.18 36.54
N GLU A 266 4.84 -35.45 36.83
CA GLU A 266 5.44 -36.58 37.58
C GLU A 266 5.27 -38.07 37.20
N SER A 267 6.45 -38.70 37.11
CA SER A 267 6.91 -39.90 37.84
C SER A 267 7.21 -41.19 37.04
N GLU A 268 8.51 -41.54 37.13
CA GLU A 268 9.11 -42.86 37.36
C GLU A 268 9.03 -44.01 36.33
N ARG A 269 10.21 -44.39 35.83
CA ARG A 269 10.96 -45.66 36.12
C ARG A 269 12.24 -45.71 35.28
N GLN A 270 13.44 -45.61 35.88
CA GLN A 270 14.38 -46.72 36.20
C GLN A 270 14.59 -47.73 35.03
N LYS A 271 15.80 -48.08 34.57
CA LYS A 271 17.10 -48.28 35.24
C LYS A 271 18.23 -48.61 34.23
N ALA A 272 19.48 -48.35 34.66
CA ALA A 272 20.77 -48.98 34.28
C ALA A 272 21.37 -48.64 32.89
N ASN A 273 22.65 -48.29 32.70
CA ASN A 273 23.89 -48.43 33.50
C ASN A 273 24.89 -47.29 33.23
N SER A 274 25.63 -46.97 34.29
CA SER A 274 27.03 -46.53 34.46
C SER A 274 27.92 -46.40 33.20
N ASP A 275 28.75 -45.36 33.04
CA ASP A 275 29.92 -45.05 33.88
C ASP A 275 30.31 -43.55 33.91
N SER A 276 30.91 -43.16 35.02
CA SER A 276 31.53 -41.87 35.35
C SER A 276 32.80 -41.55 34.55
N PHE A 277 33.05 -40.29 34.17
CA PHE A 277 34.36 -39.64 34.38
C PHE A 277 34.35 -38.10 34.20
N SER A 278 34.89 -37.45 35.23
CA SER A 278 35.41 -36.09 35.44
C SER A 278 35.65 -35.11 34.28
N ALA A 279 35.42 -33.84 34.60
CA ALA A 279 35.78 -32.60 33.90
C ALA A 279 37.20 -32.52 33.30
N LYS A 280 37.33 -31.86 32.13
CA LYS A 280 38.35 -30.83 31.83
C LYS A 280 38.18 -30.21 30.44
N ASN A 281 38.54 -28.93 30.36
CA ASN A 281 38.70 -28.08 29.18
C ASN A 281 39.33 -28.80 27.99
N GLY A 282 38.81 -28.51 26.78
CA GLY A 282 39.44 -28.90 25.53
C GLY A 282 38.70 -28.35 24.32
N SER A 283 39.25 -27.27 23.75
CA SER A 283 38.97 -26.81 22.40
C SER A 283 39.07 -27.97 21.39
N TYR A 284 37.97 -28.29 20.71
CA TYR A 284 38.01 -29.10 19.50
C TYR A 284 36.99 -28.54 18.49
N TRP A 285 37.49 -27.67 17.62
CA TRP A 285 36.91 -27.46 16.31
C TRP A 285 37.11 -28.75 15.50
N GLY A 286 36.15 -29.65 15.58
CA GLY A 286 36.07 -30.83 14.72
C GLY A 286 35.43 -30.46 13.38
N HIS A 287 36.26 -30.42 12.34
CA HIS A 287 35.81 -30.42 10.96
C HIS A 287 34.93 -31.67 10.70
N VAL A 288 33.63 -31.45 10.56
CA VAL A 288 32.72 -32.37 9.88
C VAL A 288 32.16 -31.59 8.70
N ASN A 289 32.45 -32.04 7.48
CA ASN A 289 31.83 -31.56 6.25
C ASN A 289 30.34 -31.92 6.25
N GLY A 290 29.56 -31.16 6.99
CA GLY A 290 28.12 -31.01 6.84
C GLY A 290 27.87 -29.57 6.41
N THR A 291 27.05 -29.38 5.39
CA THR A 291 26.55 -28.08 4.93
C THR A 291 26.01 -27.27 6.12
N LYS A 292 26.82 -26.36 6.65
CA LYS A 292 26.39 -25.40 7.67
C LYS A 292 25.30 -24.53 7.04
N SER A 293 24.05 -24.71 7.44
CA SER A 293 22.99 -23.73 7.21
C SER A 293 23.48 -22.39 7.78
N ARG A 294 23.70 -21.41 6.90
CA ARG A 294 24.25 -20.09 7.27
C ARG A 294 23.08 -19.29 7.84
N LYS A 295 23.03 -19.14 9.18
CA LYS A 295 21.99 -18.34 9.84
C LYS A 295 22.04 -16.90 9.32
N VAL A 296 20.90 -16.36 8.90
CA VAL A 296 20.76 -14.96 8.49
C VAL A 296 20.53 -14.12 9.75
N VAL A 297 21.25 -13.01 9.90
CA VAL A 297 21.08 -12.08 11.02
C VAL A 297 19.78 -11.31 10.83
N MET A 298 18.87 -11.43 11.80
CA MET A 298 17.54 -10.81 11.76
C MET A 298 17.37 -9.68 12.77
N GLY A 299 18.34 -9.49 13.65
CA GLY A 299 18.35 -8.36 14.57
C GLY A 299 19.75 -8.05 15.07
N ILE A 300 20.04 -6.77 15.25
CA ILE A 300 21.28 -6.26 15.83
C ILE A 300 20.97 -5.21 16.88
N ARG A 301 21.91 -5.01 17.81
CA ARG A 301 21.94 -3.84 18.70
C ARG A 301 23.36 -3.28 18.77
N HIS A 302 23.49 -1.98 19.00
CA HIS A 302 24.78 -1.42 19.36
C HIS A 302 25.17 -1.87 20.78
N ALA A 303 26.47 -2.04 21.02
CA ALA A 303 27.00 -2.52 22.29
C ALA A 303 26.82 -1.50 23.41
N THR A 304 26.94 -0.21 23.08
CA THR A 304 26.95 0.90 24.04
C THR A 304 25.89 1.97 23.79
N TRP A 305 25.25 1.99 22.61
CA TRP A 305 24.26 3.00 22.24
C TRP A 305 22.87 2.37 22.27
N PRO A 306 21.79 3.11 22.57
CA PRO A 306 20.43 2.60 22.63
C PRO A 306 19.85 2.37 21.22
N HIS A 307 20.64 1.82 20.31
CA HIS A 307 20.31 1.59 18.91
C HIS A 307 20.05 0.11 18.67
N TYR A 308 18.94 -0.17 18.01
CA TYR A 308 18.47 -1.50 17.68
C TYR A 308 18.06 -1.53 16.21
N GLY A 309 18.12 -2.70 15.59
CA GLY A 309 17.52 -2.88 14.27
C GLY A 309 17.01 -4.30 14.06
N VAL A 310 15.96 -4.45 13.26
CA VAL A 310 15.36 -5.74 12.87
C VAL A 310 15.25 -5.87 11.34
N GLN A 311 15.58 -7.04 10.79
CA GLN A 311 15.55 -7.34 9.35
C GLN A 311 14.24 -8.02 8.94
N PHE A 312 13.12 -7.50 9.43
CA PHE A 312 11.76 -7.95 9.11
C PHE A 312 10.80 -6.82 9.43
N HIS A 313 9.52 -6.99 9.11
CA HIS A 313 8.51 -5.95 9.21
C HIS A 313 7.57 -6.20 10.39
N PRO A 314 7.89 -5.69 11.59
CA PRO A 314 7.01 -5.82 12.77
C PRO A 314 5.62 -5.21 12.55
N GLU A 315 5.48 -4.29 11.60
CA GLU A 315 4.23 -3.61 11.26
C GLU A 315 3.33 -4.39 10.30
N SER A 316 3.85 -5.42 9.62
CA SER A 316 3.09 -6.24 8.68
C SER A 316 1.92 -6.95 9.37
N VAL A 317 0.78 -7.05 8.68
CA VAL A 317 -0.46 -7.63 9.22
C VAL A 317 -0.29 -9.09 9.67
N ALA A 318 0.68 -9.81 9.07
CA ALA A 318 0.93 -11.21 9.37
C ALA A 318 2.13 -11.44 10.30
N THR A 319 2.84 -10.39 10.72
CA THR A 319 3.91 -10.53 11.71
C THR A 319 3.33 -10.70 13.11
N THR A 320 3.58 -11.85 13.70
CA THR A 320 3.24 -12.12 15.10
C THR A 320 4.14 -11.31 16.05
N TYR A 321 3.59 -10.87 17.18
CA TYR A 321 4.30 -10.08 18.21
C TYR A 321 4.93 -8.75 17.74
N GLY A 322 4.65 -8.28 16.52
CA GLY A 322 5.16 -7.01 16.00
C GLY A 322 4.82 -5.80 16.88
N ARG A 323 3.56 -5.69 17.31
CA ARG A 323 3.11 -4.71 18.31
C ARG A 323 3.89 -4.81 19.64
N GLN A 324 4.29 -6.01 20.05
CA GLN A 324 5.07 -6.20 21.28
C GLN A 324 6.50 -5.66 21.13
N ILE A 325 7.12 -5.78 19.95
CA ILE A 325 8.43 -5.19 19.65
C ILE A 325 8.39 -3.67 19.80
N PHE A 326 7.37 -3.01 19.23
CA PHE A 326 7.20 -1.57 19.38
C PHE A 326 6.94 -1.15 20.84
N LYS A 327 6.15 -1.92 21.60
CA LYS A 327 5.97 -1.70 23.05
C LYS A 327 7.28 -1.84 23.81
N ASN A 328 8.08 -2.84 23.49
CA ASN A 328 9.39 -3.05 24.11
C ASN A 328 10.34 -1.88 23.80
N PHE A 329 10.35 -1.38 22.56
CA PHE A 329 11.14 -0.21 22.19
C PHE A 329 10.69 1.07 22.92
N ARG A 330 9.37 1.25 23.12
CA ARG A 330 8.84 2.33 23.97
C ARG A 330 9.36 2.23 25.40
N GLU A 331 9.34 1.05 26.01
CA GLU A 331 9.85 0.89 27.39
C GLU A 331 11.38 1.08 27.46
N ILE A 332 12.14 0.59 26.48
CA ILE A 332 13.58 0.89 26.34
C ILE A 332 13.82 2.40 26.34
N THR A 333 13.02 3.15 25.59
CA THR A 333 13.10 4.62 25.52
C THR A 333 12.85 5.24 26.90
N LYS A 334 11.80 4.81 27.60
CA LYS A 334 11.46 5.33 28.93
C LYS A 334 12.56 5.04 29.95
N ASP A 335 13.05 3.80 29.96
CA ASP A 335 14.10 3.37 30.89
C ASP A 335 15.41 4.11 30.65
N TYR A 336 15.76 4.35 29.38
CA TYR A 336 16.94 5.14 29.01
C TYR A 336 16.93 6.53 29.64
N TRP A 337 15.82 7.28 29.46
CA TRP A 337 15.69 8.63 30.01
C TRP A 337 15.57 8.65 31.54
N LEU A 338 14.94 7.63 32.14
CA LEU A 338 14.90 7.47 33.60
C LEU A 338 16.32 7.27 34.17
N GLN A 339 17.12 6.39 33.56
CA GLN A 339 18.50 6.12 34.00
C GLN A 339 19.41 7.35 33.81
N MET A 340 19.35 8.02 32.66
CA MET A 340 20.12 9.26 32.44
C MET A 340 19.77 10.35 33.47
N SER A 341 18.50 10.47 33.85
CA SER A 341 18.07 11.42 34.88
C SER A 341 18.59 11.07 36.29
N SER A 342 18.87 9.79 36.56
CA SER A 342 19.38 9.30 37.84
C SER A 342 20.89 9.48 37.98
N SER A 343 21.64 9.34 36.87
CA SER A 343 23.10 9.46 36.82
C SER A 343 23.60 10.92 36.79
N PHE A 344 22.72 11.89 36.55
CA PHE A 344 23.06 13.33 36.45
C PHE A 344 22.36 14.18 37.51
N SER A 345 22.77 14.02 38.77
CA SER A 345 22.46 14.98 39.84
C SER A 345 23.51 16.10 39.99
N SER A 346 24.57 16.13 39.15
CA SER A 346 25.64 17.13 39.31
C SER A 346 26.11 17.90 38.06
N ASP A 347 25.74 17.58 36.82
CA ASP A 347 26.34 18.31 35.67
C ASP A 347 25.46 18.41 34.43
N ARG A 348 24.32 19.12 34.53
CA ARG A 348 23.51 19.43 33.35
C ARG A 348 24.02 20.67 32.57
N ASN A 349 24.99 21.42 33.11
CA ASN A 349 25.43 22.71 32.53
C ASN A 349 26.86 22.74 31.94
N ILE A 350 27.67 21.68 32.05
CA ILE A 350 29.10 21.75 31.68
C ILE A 350 29.44 21.01 30.36
N HIS A 351 28.67 19.99 29.95
CA HIS A 351 29.00 19.21 28.75
C HIS A 351 28.43 19.77 27.43
N TYR A 352 27.33 20.51 27.47
CA TYR A 352 26.63 21.00 26.26
C TYR A 352 27.30 22.23 25.62
N THR A 353 27.90 23.12 26.41
CA THR A 353 28.65 24.29 25.90
C THR A 353 30.02 23.91 25.30
N GLY A 354 30.59 22.77 25.67
CA GLY A 354 31.93 22.34 25.25
C GLY A 354 32.00 21.84 23.80
N LYS A 355 30.99 21.08 23.34
CA LYS A 355 31.00 20.47 22.00
C LYS A 355 30.52 21.43 20.90
N MET A 356 29.61 22.36 21.22
CA MET A 356 29.24 23.44 20.31
C MET A 356 30.40 24.43 20.06
N LYS A 357 31.23 24.69 21.07
CA LYS A 357 32.49 25.42 20.88
C LYS A 357 33.52 24.65 20.06
N LEU A 358 33.51 23.31 20.07
CA LEU A 358 34.38 22.51 19.21
C LEU A 358 33.90 22.56 17.75
N LEU A 359 32.60 22.44 17.47
CA LEU A 359 32.06 22.53 16.10
C LEU A 359 32.22 23.92 15.49
N GLN A 360 32.16 25.01 16.29
CA GLN A 360 32.58 26.34 15.83
C GLN A 360 34.09 26.45 15.56
N LYS A 361 34.94 25.67 16.25
CA LYS A 361 36.39 25.71 16.11
C LYS A 361 36.93 24.86 14.96
N TYR A 362 36.20 23.80 14.58
CA TYR A 362 36.56 22.95 13.43
C TYR A 362 36.09 23.48 12.07
N ASN A 363 35.22 24.50 12.02
CA ASN A 363 34.90 25.25 10.80
C ASN A 363 35.77 26.51 10.58
N CYS A 364 36.76 26.75 11.45
CA CYS A 364 37.74 27.83 11.31
C CYS A 364 39.18 27.29 11.44
N CYS A 365 39.63 26.43 10.51
CA CYS A 365 41.02 26.44 10.06
C CYS A 365 41.26 25.57 8.81
N THR A 366 41.81 26.23 7.78
CA THR A 366 42.64 25.68 6.69
C THR A 366 42.01 24.74 5.66
N THR A 367 41.21 25.30 4.74
CA THR A 367 41.48 25.38 3.27
C THR A 367 40.30 26.06 2.58
N CYS A 368 40.35 27.38 2.35
CA CYS A 368 39.57 28.14 1.34
C CYS A 368 39.74 29.68 1.47
N VAL A 369 40.95 30.20 1.71
CA VAL A 369 41.20 31.66 1.76
C VAL A 369 42.21 32.12 0.69
N VAL A 370 42.54 31.28 -0.31
CA VAL A 370 43.43 31.71 -1.41
C VAL A 370 42.75 31.73 -2.79
N ASP A 371 41.57 31.11 -2.97
CA ASP A 371 40.90 31.10 -4.29
C ASP A 371 39.69 32.05 -4.43
N LEU A 372 39.33 32.80 -3.38
CA LEU A 372 38.20 33.74 -3.40
C LEU A 372 38.59 35.21 -3.66
N LEU A 373 39.89 35.49 -3.81
CA LEU A 373 40.40 36.83 -4.15
C LEU A 373 40.77 37.00 -5.64
N SER A 374 40.68 35.96 -6.47
CA SER A 374 40.90 36.06 -7.92
C SER A 374 39.61 36.22 -8.73
N ILE A 375 38.43 35.93 -8.16
CA ILE A 375 37.14 36.00 -8.88
C ILE A 375 36.36 37.30 -8.60
N LEU A 376 36.73 38.06 -7.58
CA LEU A 376 36.07 39.33 -7.21
C LEU A 376 36.70 40.60 -7.83
N ASN A 377 37.60 40.48 -8.81
CA ASN A 377 38.21 41.64 -9.47
C ASN A 377 37.72 41.90 -10.92
N GLU A 378 36.71 41.17 -11.42
CA GLU A 378 36.24 41.35 -12.81
C GLU A 378 34.84 41.93 -13.00
N LYS A 379 34.14 42.38 -11.95
CA LYS A 379 32.84 43.08 -12.11
C LYS A 379 32.68 44.34 -11.27
N LYS A 380 33.65 45.25 -11.36
CA LYS A 380 33.44 46.67 -11.08
C LYS A 380 33.43 47.45 -12.39
N ASN A 381 32.25 47.57 -12.98
CA ASN A 381 31.79 48.75 -13.71
C ASN A 381 30.31 48.53 -14.05
N PHE A 382 29.43 49.09 -13.23
CA PHE A 382 28.21 49.83 -13.62
C PHE A 382 27.43 50.14 -12.33
N LEU A 383 27.72 51.31 -11.75
CA LEU A 383 26.90 51.97 -10.74
C LEU A 383 26.20 53.14 -11.44
N SER A 384 24.87 53.20 -11.39
CA SER A 384 24.16 54.39 -10.88
C SER A 384 22.65 54.14 -10.70
N HIS A 385 22.18 54.56 -9.52
CA HIS A 385 20.79 54.78 -9.08
C HIS A 385 20.04 53.66 -8.30
N THR A 386 20.10 53.82 -6.97
CA THR A 386 19.34 53.26 -5.83
C THR A 386 18.02 54.02 -5.57
N PRO A 387 17.16 53.72 -4.55
CA PRO A 387 16.93 52.48 -3.76
C PRO A 387 15.42 52.12 -3.50
N PHE A 388 15.14 50.86 -3.10
CA PHE A 388 14.22 50.38 -2.02
C PHE A 388 13.51 49.05 -2.37
N LEU A 389 14.03 47.93 -1.84
CA LEU A 389 13.28 46.74 -1.35
C LEU A 389 14.29 45.66 -0.93
N LEU A 390 14.53 45.54 0.38
CA LEU A 390 15.23 44.39 0.98
C LEU A 390 14.76 44.25 2.43
N SER A 391 13.62 43.59 2.61
CA SER A 391 13.18 43.04 3.90
C SER A 391 12.06 42.02 3.71
N THR A 392 12.32 40.89 3.05
CA THR A 392 11.51 39.65 3.16
C THR A 392 12.12 38.56 2.29
N ILE A 393 13.21 37.92 2.76
CA ILE A 393 13.55 36.54 2.41
C ILE A 393 14.35 35.96 3.60
N GLU A 394 13.66 35.68 4.70
CA GLU A 394 14.16 34.79 5.78
C GLU A 394 13.02 34.30 6.72
N GLY A 395 11.75 34.43 6.30
CA GLY A 395 10.58 34.15 7.15
C GLY A 395 9.74 32.92 6.77
N ASP A 396 9.87 32.39 5.55
CA ASP A 396 8.84 31.47 5.02
C ASP A 396 9.11 29.99 5.30
N ALA A 397 10.35 29.59 5.64
CA ALA A 397 10.67 28.22 6.03
C ALA A 397 10.27 27.90 7.49
N TYR A 398 10.25 28.90 8.38
CA TYR A 398 9.89 28.73 9.80
C TYR A 398 8.36 28.69 10.04
N ALA A 399 7.57 29.33 9.16
CA ALA A 399 6.11 29.39 9.31
C ALA A 399 5.43 28.03 9.07
N SER A 400 5.92 27.26 8.09
CA SER A 400 5.43 25.91 7.76
C SER A 400 5.72 24.87 8.85
N LEU A 401 6.89 24.97 9.51
CA LEU A 401 7.26 24.07 10.60
C LEU A 401 6.56 24.43 11.92
N SER A 402 6.36 25.73 12.20
CA SER A 402 5.61 26.18 13.39
C SER A 402 4.16 25.68 13.37
N SER A 403 3.54 25.55 12.20
CA SER A 403 2.17 25.04 12.06
C SER A 403 2.10 23.51 12.27
N LYS A 404 3.14 22.76 11.89
CA LYS A 404 3.26 21.32 12.22
C LYS A 404 3.60 21.06 13.69
N LEU A 405 4.43 21.88 14.32
CA LEU A 405 4.82 21.78 15.75
C LEU A 405 3.73 22.25 16.72
N VAL A 406 2.94 23.26 16.35
CA VAL A 406 1.80 23.73 17.17
C VAL A 406 0.69 22.67 17.24
N LEU A 407 0.50 21.84 16.21
CA LEU A 407 -0.43 20.71 16.24
C LEU A 407 -0.01 19.60 17.21
N ALA A 408 1.29 19.35 17.39
CA ALA A 408 1.81 18.38 18.36
C ALA A 408 1.59 18.79 19.83
N SER A 409 1.31 20.07 20.09
CA SER A 409 1.13 20.61 21.44
C SER A 409 -0.35 20.75 21.86
N MET A 410 -1.31 20.51 20.96
CA MET A 410 -2.75 20.71 21.22
C MET A 410 -3.58 19.41 21.26
N GLN A 411 -2.97 18.23 21.21
CA GLN A 411 -3.68 16.95 21.30
C GLN A 411 -3.46 16.27 22.66
N VAL A 412 -4.12 16.80 23.70
CA VAL A 412 -4.37 16.06 24.96
C VAL A 412 -5.83 16.28 25.36
N PRO A 413 -6.74 15.32 25.16
CA PRO A 413 -8.05 15.34 25.77
C PRO A 413 -8.07 14.56 27.10
N HIS A 414 -8.75 15.14 28.09
CA HIS A 414 -9.18 14.61 29.41
C HIS A 414 -8.24 14.76 30.62
N ALA A 415 -8.43 15.88 31.33
CA ALA A 415 -8.33 15.92 32.79
C ALA A 415 -9.33 16.94 33.36
N THR A 416 -10.62 16.56 33.41
CA THR A 416 -11.64 17.29 34.19
C THR A 416 -12.34 16.32 35.12
N GLY A 417 -11.70 16.05 36.25
CA GLY A 417 -12.28 15.35 37.37
C GLY A 417 -11.67 15.88 38.65
N LEU A 418 -12.21 17.00 39.16
CA LEU A 418 -12.15 17.48 40.54
C LEU A 418 -12.56 18.95 40.55
N PHE A 419 -13.82 19.26 40.84
CA PHE A 419 -14.23 20.29 41.81
C PHE A 419 -15.75 20.17 42.06
N GLY A 420 -16.10 20.25 43.33
CA GLY A 420 -17.36 19.81 43.89
C GLY A 420 -18.57 20.71 43.66
N ALA A 421 -19.71 20.14 44.05
CA ALA A 421 -21.06 20.67 43.97
C ALA A 421 -21.25 22.06 44.59
N VAL A 422 -22.05 22.90 43.92
CA VAL A 422 -22.93 23.89 44.58
C VAL A 422 -24.26 23.98 43.82
N HIS A 423 -25.32 24.10 44.61
CA HIS A 423 -26.75 23.98 44.35
C HIS A 423 -27.42 25.03 43.43
N THR A 424 -28.46 24.54 42.73
CA THR A 424 -29.80 25.11 42.46
C THR A 424 -29.97 26.52 41.87
N GLY A 425 -30.76 26.59 40.79
CA GLY A 425 -31.50 27.80 40.43
C GLY A 425 -32.21 27.74 39.07
N ARG A 426 -33.43 27.21 39.04
CA ARG A 426 -34.40 27.45 37.95
C ARG A 426 -34.67 28.95 37.83
N GLN A 427 -34.63 29.51 36.62
CA GLN A 427 -35.65 30.48 36.19
C GLN A 427 -35.69 30.63 34.67
N SER A 428 -36.88 31.02 34.24
CA SER A 428 -37.52 30.82 32.96
C SER A 428 -37.83 32.16 32.28
N VAL A 429 -38.17 32.11 30.98
CA VAL A 429 -38.97 33.13 30.23
C VAL A 429 -38.13 34.36 29.75
N LYS A 430 -38.21 34.92 28.53
CA LYS A 430 -39.27 35.08 27.49
C LYS A 430 -38.67 35.42 26.11
N LYS A 431 -39.41 35.07 25.05
CA LYS A 431 -39.35 35.62 23.68
C LYS A 431 -39.70 37.12 23.64
N ALA A 432 -39.12 37.85 22.70
CA ALA A 432 -39.76 39.00 22.05
C ALA A 432 -39.28 39.13 20.58
N ASP A 433 -40.24 39.11 19.66
CA ASP A 433 -40.12 39.47 18.24
C ASP A 433 -39.93 40.99 18.08
N PHE A 434 -39.30 41.46 16.99
CA PHE A 434 -39.93 42.36 15.99
C PHE A 434 -39.01 42.67 14.79
N ARG A 435 -39.67 42.76 13.62
CA ARG A 435 -39.17 43.13 12.27
C ARG A 435 -38.94 44.64 12.11
N VAL A 436 -38.14 45.05 11.11
CA VAL A 436 -38.57 45.79 9.87
C VAL A 436 -37.38 46.51 9.17
N ASN A 437 -37.24 46.20 7.86
CA ASN A 437 -36.82 46.96 6.66
C ASN A 437 -35.79 48.12 6.65
N GLY A 438 -35.00 48.16 5.56
CA GLY A 438 -34.83 49.39 4.75
C GLY A 438 -33.40 49.73 4.26
N GLU A 439 -33.14 49.43 2.98
CA GLU A 439 -32.39 50.18 1.93
C GLU A 439 -31.11 51.00 2.21
N GLY A 440 -30.17 50.98 1.25
CA GLY A 440 -29.38 52.16 0.87
C GLY A 440 -27.86 51.99 0.68
N CYS A 441 -27.41 52.15 -0.56
CA CYS A 441 -26.00 52.14 -1.01
C CYS A 441 -25.35 53.53 -0.88
N SER A 442 -24.06 53.64 -0.51
CA SER A 442 -23.05 54.53 -1.16
C SER A 442 -21.73 54.66 -0.37
N SER A 443 -20.68 54.95 -1.15
CA SER A 443 -19.25 55.13 -0.89
C SER A 443 -18.83 56.21 0.11
N GLY A 444 -17.65 56.07 0.75
CA GLY A 444 -16.92 57.18 1.36
C GLY A 444 -15.70 56.80 2.22
N GLN A 445 -14.59 57.51 2.04
CA GLN A 445 -13.22 57.25 2.50
C GLN A 445 -12.89 57.57 3.98
N PHE A 446 -11.83 56.89 4.47
CA PHE A 446 -10.76 57.29 5.43
C PHE A 446 -11.10 57.98 6.78
N MET A 447 -10.66 57.37 7.90
CA MET A 447 -9.53 57.86 8.73
C MET A 447 -9.25 57.00 9.97
N ARG A 448 -7.96 56.98 10.36
CA ARG A 448 -7.31 56.25 11.46
C ARG A 448 -7.82 56.61 12.87
N GLY A 449 -7.80 55.63 13.77
CA GLY A 449 -7.78 55.84 15.23
C GLY A 449 -7.55 54.53 16.00
N ALA A 450 -6.50 54.51 16.83
CA ALA A 450 -6.00 53.35 17.57
C ALA A 450 -6.90 52.92 18.74
N ASN A 451 -6.99 51.61 19.03
CA ASN A 451 -6.50 50.97 20.27
C ASN A 451 -7.00 49.52 20.47
N GLN A 452 -6.19 48.77 21.23
CA GLN A 452 -6.49 47.51 21.95
C GLN A 452 -6.51 46.18 21.17
N ARG A 453 -5.51 45.33 21.44
CA ARG A 453 -5.58 43.88 21.28
C ARG A 453 -5.36 43.21 22.63
N ASN A 454 -6.48 42.91 23.29
CA ASN A 454 -6.62 41.88 24.29
C ASN A 454 -8.02 41.30 24.04
N LEU A 455 -8.12 40.21 23.29
CA LEU A 455 -9.35 39.45 23.09
C LEU A 455 -8.97 37.98 22.93
N GLY A 456 -9.38 37.19 23.92
CA GLY A 456 -9.22 35.74 23.96
C GLY A 456 -9.91 35.10 22.76
N PHE A 457 -9.24 34.11 22.17
CA PHE A 457 -9.75 33.37 21.03
C PHE A 457 -10.80 32.37 21.51
N LEU A 458 -12.06 32.69 21.25
CA LEU A 458 -13.17 31.75 21.20
C LEU A 458 -12.91 30.70 20.10
N ASP A 459 -13.43 29.50 20.32
CA ASP A 459 -13.51 28.37 19.38
C ASP A 459 -13.69 28.81 17.91
N MET A 460 -12.67 28.57 17.08
CA MET A 460 -12.83 28.54 15.63
C MET A 460 -13.30 27.15 15.19
N VAL A 461 -14.57 26.89 15.50
CA VAL A 461 -15.41 25.99 14.71
C VAL A 461 -15.53 26.57 13.31
N ASN A 462 -15.53 25.70 12.29
CA ASN A 462 -15.87 25.96 10.88
C ASN A 462 -16.86 27.11 10.68
N ILE A 463 -16.34 28.32 10.51
CA ILE A 463 -17.03 29.42 9.83
C ILE A 463 -15.96 30.15 9.01
N LEU A 464 -15.53 29.51 7.92
CA LEU A 464 -15.24 30.29 6.74
C LEU A 464 -16.56 31.01 6.40
N PRO A 465 -16.59 32.35 6.27
CA PRO A 465 -17.77 33.00 5.71
C PRO A 465 -18.04 32.36 4.36
N PRO A 466 -19.31 32.10 3.98
CA PRO A 466 -19.62 31.44 2.72
C PRO A 466 -18.88 32.17 1.61
N SER A 467 -17.90 31.48 1.03
CA SER A 467 -17.20 31.95 -0.14
C SER A 467 -18.26 32.24 -1.21
N LEU A 468 -18.12 33.37 -1.91
CA LEU A 468 -18.89 33.65 -3.12
C LEU A 468 -18.82 32.41 -4.03
N GLY A 469 -19.85 31.56 -4.04
CA GLY A 469 -19.89 30.35 -4.88
C GLY A 469 -20.49 29.07 -4.29
N ALA A 470 -20.86 29.00 -3.01
CA ALA A 470 -21.50 27.80 -2.44
C ALA A 470 -22.85 27.48 -3.12
N LYS A 471 -23.00 26.24 -3.62
CA LYS A 471 -24.22 25.76 -4.29
C LYS A 471 -25.02 24.88 -3.35
N PHE A 472 -26.22 25.33 -3.00
CA PHE A 472 -27.14 24.55 -2.19
C PHE A 472 -27.97 23.62 -3.08
N LEU A 473 -27.65 22.32 -3.01
CA LEU A 473 -28.33 21.29 -3.77
C LEU A 473 -29.36 20.57 -2.89
N ARG A 474 -30.51 20.27 -3.48
CA ARG A 474 -31.61 19.51 -2.88
C ARG A 474 -31.82 18.23 -3.66
N LEU A 475 -31.88 17.08 -2.98
CA LEU A 475 -32.23 15.81 -3.62
C LEU A 475 -33.73 15.56 -3.51
N LYS A 476 -34.34 15.19 -4.65
CA LYS A 476 -35.70 14.65 -4.73
C LYS A 476 -35.64 13.25 -5.31
N TRP A 477 -36.39 12.33 -4.73
CA TRP A 477 -36.41 10.95 -5.19
C TRP A 477 -37.78 10.27 -5.02
N ARG A 478 -38.03 9.23 -5.83
CA ARG A 478 -39.19 8.33 -5.75
C ARG A 478 -38.71 6.89 -5.76
N LYS A 479 -39.42 6.01 -5.04
CA LYS A 479 -39.18 4.57 -4.99
C LYS A 479 -40.35 3.81 -5.62
N PHE A 480 -40.03 2.86 -6.48
CA PHE A 480 -40.95 1.91 -7.08
C PHE A 480 -40.58 0.50 -6.58
N GLY A 481 -41.47 -0.08 -5.78
CA GLY A 481 -41.22 -1.37 -5.15
C GLY A 481 -41.25 -2.53 -6.14
N HIS A 482 -40.26 -3.43 -6.10
CA HIS A 482 -40.19 -4.67 -6.90
C HIS A 482 -40.31 -4.52 -8.44
N LEU A 483 -40.21 -3.30 -8.96
CA LEU A 483 -40.45 -3.01 -10.37
C LEU A 483 -39.41 -3.64 -11.31
N ALA A 484 -38.15 -3.75 -10.88
CA ALA A 484 -37.04 -4.10 -11.77
C ALA A 484 -37.26 -5.46 -12.47
N SER A 485 -37.71 -6.48 -11.74
CA SER A 485 -38.01 -7.80 -12.29
C SER A 485 -39.22 -7.81 -13.23
N GLU A 486 -40.21 -6.95 -13.00
CA GLU A 486 -41.44 -6.89 -13.81
C GLU A 486 -41.20 -6.27 -15.20
N VAL A 487 -40.24 -5.35 -15.28
CA VAL A 487 -39.93 -4.59 -16.50
C VAL A 487 -38.68 -5.12 -17.23
N GLY A 488 -38.20 -6.33 -16.94
CA GLY A 488 -37.08 -6.95 -17.66
C GLY A 488 -35.67 -6.58 -17.16
N GLY A 489 -35.57 -6.05 -15.93
CA GLY A 489 -34.32 -5.80 -15.23
C GLY A 489 -33.53 -4.58 -15.72
N ALA A 490 -32.31 -4.43 -15.19
CA ALA A 490 -31.45 -3.29 -15.50
C ALA A 490 -31.14 -3.11 -16.99
N ARG A 491 -30.97 -4.22 -17.72
CA ARG A 491 -30.75 -4.21 -19.18
C ARG A 491 -31.89 -3.53 -19.91
N ASN A 492 -33.14 -3.91 -19.62
CA ASN A 492 -34.29 -3.37 -20.34
C ASN A 492 -34.53 -1.90 -19.94
N ILE A 493 -34.44 -1.58 -18.65
CA ILE A 493 -34.57 -0.21 -18.15
C ILE A 493 -33.55 0.71 -18.83
N PHE A 494 -32.27 0.30 -18.87
CA PHE A 494 -31.22 1.10 -19.51
C PHE A 494 -31.48 1.30 -21.02
N THR A 495 -31.79 0.20 -21.73
CA THR A 495 -31.98 0.24 -23.18
C THR A 495 -33.15 1.15 -23.58
N GLU A 496 -34.26 1.10 -22.84
CA GLU A 496 -35.46 1.90 -23.14
C GLU A 496 -35.33 3.37 -22.74
N LEU A 497 -34.67 3.66 -21.61
CA LEU A 497 -34.52 5.04 -21.11
C LEU A 497 -33.34 5.77 -21.77
N PHE A 498 -32.21 5.08 -21.98
CA PHE A 498 -30.92 5.66 -22.35
C PHE A 498 -30.32 5.07 -23.64
N GLY A 499 -30.86 3.97 -24.18
CA GLY A 499 -30.28 3.29 -25.35
C GLY A 499 -30.55 3.94 -26.71
N LYS A 500 -31.44 4.93 -26.79
CA LYS A 500 -31.72 5.68 -28.03
C LYS A 500 -30.50 6.52 -28.45
N ASN A 501 -30.41 6.89 -29.73
CA ASN A 501 -29.33 7.72 -30.27
C ASN A 501 -27.93 7.19 -29.90
N LYS A 502 -27.68 5.89 -30.09
CA LYS A 502 -26.41 5.22 -29.75
C LYS A 502 -25.96 5.41 -28.29
N ALA A 503 -26.90 5.72 -27.38
CA ALA A 503 -26.63 5.99 -25.98
C ALA A 503 -25.55 7.06 -25.74
N GLU A 504 -25.55 8.12 -26.56
CA GLU A 504 -24.62 9.23 -26.45
C GLU A 504 -24.68 9.91 -25.07
N ASN A 505 -23.52 10.14 -24.46
CA ASN A 505 -23.39 10.83 -23.17
C ASN A 505 -24.20 10.16 -22.05
N THR A 506 -24.09 8.84 -21.97
CA THR A 506 -24.75 8.01 -20.96
C THR A 506 -23.74 7.24 -20.13
N PHE A 507 -24.17 6.84 -18.93
CA PHE A 507 -23.41 5.96 -18.06
C PHE A 507 -24.30 4.87 -17.46
N TRP A 508 -23.69 3.74 -17.14
CA TRP A 508 -24.27 2.69 -16.35
C TRP A 508 -23.17 2.05 -15.50
N LEU A 509 -23.14 2.36 -14.21
CA LEU A 509 -22.34 1.61 -13.24
C LEU A 509 -23.15 0.39 -12.81
N ASP A 510 -22.67 -0.80 -13.14
CA ASP A 510 -23.48 -2.00 -13.12
C ASP A 510 -22.94 -3.05 -12.15
N SER A 511 -23.87 -3.62 -11.40
CA SER A 511 -23.67 -4.83 -10.60
C SER A 511 -24.16 -6.05 -11.39
N SER A 512 -23.51 -6.40 -12.50
CA SER A 512 -23.95 -7.55 -13.32
C SER A 512 -23.73 -8.91 -12.63
N SER A 513 -22.86 -8.96 -11.63
CA SER A 513 -22.71 -10.10 -10.71
C SER A 513 -23.39 -9.81 -9.37
N THR A 514 -24.66 -10.17 -9.26
CA THR A 514 -25.45 -10.03 -8.01
C THR A 514 -25.29 -11.24 -7.07
N GLU A 515 -24.64 -12.31 -7.56
CA GLU A 515 -24.45 -13.55 -6.81
C GLU A 515 -23.68 -13.31 -5.49
N LYS A 516 -24.20 -13.88 -4.42
CA LYS A 516 -23.65 -13.80 -3.04
C LYS A 516 -23.57 -12.38 -2.45
N GLY A 517 -24.35 -11.42 -2.96
CA GLY A 517 -24.47 -10.09 -2.34
C GLY A 517 -23.26 -9.17 -2.51
N ARG A 518 -22.38 -9.47 -3.47
CA ARG A 518 -21.12 -8.74 -3.70
C ARG A 518 -21.31 -7.37 -4.33
N ALA A 519 -22.34 -7.23 -5.16
CA ALA A 519 -22.72 -5.99 -5.80
C ALA A 519 -24.26 -5.91 -5.82
N ARG A 520 -24.80 -4.83 -5.27
CA ARG A 520 -26.24 -4.70 -4.97
C ARG A 520 -26.96 -3.69 -5.86
N PHE A 521 -26.25 -2.66 -6.33
CA PHE A 521 -26.88 -1.51 -6.96
C PHE A 521 -26.37 -1.27 -8.37
N SER A 522 -27.25 -0.95 -9.30
CA SER A 522 -26.86 -0.37 -10.59
C SER A 522 -27.32 1.08 -10.66
N PHE A 523 -26.43 1.96 -11.10
CA PHE A 523 -26.68 3.40 -11.26
C PHE A 523 -26.58 3.75 -12.73
N MET A 524 -27.59 4.44 -13.25
CA MET A 524 -27.62 4.83 -14.66
C MET A 524 -28.19 6.23 -14.86
N GLY A 525 -27.74 6.87 -15.92
CA GLY A 525 -28.16 8.22 -16.28
C GLY A 525 -27.55 8.64 -17.61
N GLY A 526 -27.85 9.87 -18.02
CA GLY A 526 -27.31 10.43 -19.25
C GLY A 526 -27.51 11.93 -19.33
N LYS A 527 -27.15 12.50 -20.49
CA LYS A 527 -27.28 13.94 -20.74
C LYS A 527 -28.72 14.42 -20.55
N GLY A 528 -28.90 15.29 -19.58
CA GLY A 528 -30.18 15.93 -19.26
C GLY A 528 -30.21 16.43 -17.82
N GLY A 529 -31.04 17.42 -17.54
CA GLY A 529 -31.03 18.16 -16.27
C GLY A 529 -30.30 19.49 -16.38
N ASP A 530 -30.64 20.43 -15.51
CA ASP A 530 -30.13 21.81 -15.57
C ASP A 530 -28.68 21.90 -15.06
N LEU A 531 -28.22 20.93 -14.26
CA LEU A 531 -26.87 20.89 -13.68
C LEU A 531 -25.92 19.96 -14.42
N TRP A 532 -26.40 19.23 -15.42
CA TRP A 532 -25.57 18.31 -16.20
C TRP A 532 -24.41 19.06 -16.87
N LYS A 533 -23.21 18.51 -16.71
CA LYS A 533 -22.01 18.96 -17.41
C LYS A 533 -21.05 17.80 -17.66
N GLN A 534 -20.29 17.86 -18.74
CA GLN A 534 -19.14 16.98 -18.99
C GLN A 534 -17.85 17.74 -18.72
N LEU A 535 -16.93 17.11 -17.99
CA LEU A 535 -15.58 17.53 -17.72
C LEU A 535 -14.63 16.63 -18.52
N THR A 536 -13.79 17.21 -19.37
CA THR A 536 -12.73 16.49 -20.09
C THR A 536 -11.38 17.14 -19.74
N PHE A 537 -10.50 16.40 -19.07
CA PHE A 537 -9.19 16.90 -18.62
C PHE A 537 -8.04 16.20 -19.36
N ARG A 538 -7.01 16.97 -19.72
CA ARG A 538 -5.75 16.49 -20.30
C ARG A 538 -4.56 17.15 -19.60
N LEU A 539 -3.55 16.36 -19.27
CA LEU A 539 -2.29 16.86 -18.72
C LEU A 539 -1.52 17.69 -19.78
N SER A 540 -0.80 18.71 -19.32
CA SER A 540 0.13 19.50 -20.16
C SER A 540 1.38 18.69 -20.50
N GLU A 541 2.03 18.99 -21.63
CA GLU A 541 3.33 18.40 -21.94
C GLU A 541 4.43 19.08 -21.11
N GLN A 542 5.41 18.31 -20.61
CA GLN A 542 6.53 18.81 -19.79
C GLN A 542 7.37 19.93 -20.45
N SER A 543 7.15 20.24 -21.73
CA SER A 543 7.82 21.33 -22.47
C SER A 543 7.08 22.68 -22.44
N ASP A 544 5.83 22.73 -21.98
CA ASP A 544 5.04 23.96 -22.06
C ASP A 544 5.11 24.72 -20.72
N THR A 545 5.89 25.80 -20.74
CA THR A 545 5.92 26.97 -19.84
C THR A 545 5.53 26.78 -18.35
N ALA A 546 6.49 27.11 -17.48
CA ALA A 546 6.41 27.14 -16.02
C ALA A 546 5.02 27.47 -15.42
N GLY A 547 4.31 26.45 -14.92
CA GLY A 547 3.17 26.60 -14.01
C GLY A 547 1.91 25.79 -14.35
N GLU A 548 1.73 25.35 -15.60
CA GLU A 548 0.49 24.68 -16.03
C GLU A 548 0.53 23.16 -15.79
N ARG A 549 -0.47 22.60 -15.08
CA ARG A 549 -0.60 21.14 -14.89
C ARG A 549 -1.50 20.45 -15.93
N GLY A 550 -2.43 21.18 -16.55
CA GLY A 550 -3.25 20.65 -17.64
C GLY A 550 -4.43 21.52 -18.03
N HIS A 551 -5.17 21.07 -19.04
CA HIS A 551 -6.33 21.76 -19.62
C HIS A 551 -7.63 21.02 -19.31
N LEU A 552 -8.62 21.75 -18.80
CA LEU A 552 -9.96 21.26 -18.51
C LEU A 552 -10.97 21.89 -19.48
N LEU A 553 -11.69 21.06 -20.22
CA LEU A 553 -12.86 21.45 -21.00
C LEU A 553 -14.13 21.09 -20.22
N ILE A 554 -15.07 22.04 -20.12
CA ILE A 554 -16.38 21.85 -19.50
C ILE A 554 -17.45 22.09 -20.55
N GLU A 555 -18.33 21.13 -20.77
CA GLU A 555 -19.51 21.26 -21.62
C GLU A 555 -20.79 21.18 -20.78
N ASP A 556 -21.76 22.05 -21.04
CA ASP A 556 -23.08 22.00 -20.41
C ASP A 556 -24.13 21.18 -21.20
N THR A 557 -25.34 21.04 -20.65
CA THR A 557 -26.41 20.29 -21.33
C THR A 557 -26.83 20.86 -22.69
N LYS A 558 -26.56 22.14 -22.98
CA LYS A 558 -26.88 22.81 -24.25
C LYS A 558 -25.75 22.74 -25.27
N GLY A 559 -24.60 22.18 -24.88
CA GLY A 559 -23.41 22.06 -25.72
C GLY A 559 -22.48 23.28 -25.65
N PHE A 560 -22.72 24.24 -24.75
CA PHE A 560 -21.78 25.34 -24.55
C PHE A 560 -20.53 24.84 -23.86
N THR A 561 -19.37 25.23 -24.40
CA THR A 561 -18.07 24.83 -23.88
C THR A 561 -17.33 25.99 -23.21
N CYS A 562 -16.64 25.68 -22.12
CA CYS A 562 -15.71 26.56 -21.43
C CYS A 562 -14.40 25.79 -21.22
N SER A 563 -13.27 26.40 -21.57
CA SER A 563 -11.94 25.83 -21.31
C SER A 563 -11.26 26.58 -20.15
N LYS A 564 -10.54 25.85 -19.31
CA LYS A 564 -9.76 26.37 -18.18
C LYS A 564 -8.39 25.70 -18.17
N ILE A 565 -7.36 26.47 -17.83
CA ILE A 565 -6.04 25.93 -17.49
C ILE A 565 -6.03 25.71 -15.99
N LEU A 566 -5.58 24.53 -15.55
CA LEU A 566 -5.47 24.17 -14.15
C LEU A 566 -3.98 24.16 -13.74
N GLU A 567 -3.57 25.15 -12.96
CA GLU A 567 -2.21 25.21 -12.40
C GLU A 567 -2.03 24.22 -11.24
N GLU A 568 -3.06 24.04 -10.42
CA GLU A 568 -3.02 23.16 -9.24
C GLU A 568 -3.35 21.68 -9.56
N GLY A 569 -3.85 21.41 -10.77
CA GLY A 569 -4.18 20.06 -11.25
C GLY A 569 -5.66 19.68 -11.12
N PHE A 570 -6.01 18.52 -11.67
CA PHE A 570 -7.38 18.03 -11.75
C PHE A 570 -7.95 17.66 -10.38
N PHE A 571 -7.17 16.99 -9.52
CA PHE A 571 -7.68 16.58 -8.21
C PHE A 571 -8.02 17.78 -7.33
N GLU A 572 -7.22 18.84 -7.37
CA GLU A 572 -7.48 20.04 -6.59
C GLU A 572 -8.71 20.80 -7.10
N TYR A 573 -8.89 20.86 -8.42
CA TYR A 573 -10.13 21.36 -9.01
C TYR A 573 -11.35 20.54 -8.56
N LEU A 574 -11.27 19.21 -8.63
CA LEU A 574 -12.35 18.33 -8.20
C LEU A 574 -12.67 18.49 -6.70
N ASN A 575 -11.63 18.66 -5.87
CA ASN A 575 -11.79 18.90 -4.44
C ASN A 575 -12.54 20.22 -4.18
N LYS A 576 -12.12 21.31 -4.83
CA LYS A 576 -12.80 22.62 -4.75
C LYS A 576 -14.26 22.54 -5.21
N GLU A 577 -14.53 21.83 -6.31
CA GLU A 577 -15.89 21.63 -6.80
C GLU A 577 -16.73 20.84 -5.79
N LEU A 578 -16.23 19.72 -5.24
CA LEU A 578 -16.95 18.91 -4.24
C LEU A 578 -17.22 19.68 -2.94
N LEU A 579 -16.24 20.45 -2.45
CA LEU A 579 -16.39 21.28 -1.26
C LEU A 579 -17.37 22.46 -1.46
N SER A 580 -17.61 22.87 -2.70
CA SER A 580 -18.59 23.92 -3.02
C SER A 580 -20.04 23.45 -2.93
N LEU A 581 -20.29 22.13 -2.89
CA LEU A 581 -21.62 21.54 -2.87
C LEU A 581 -22.13 21.41 -1.43
N CYS A 582 -23.13 22.22 -1.09
CA CYS A 582 -23.84 22.12 0.19
C CYS A 582 -25.05 21.20 0.07
N HIS A 583 -25.26 20.38 1.10
CA HIS A 583 -26.31 19.37 1.16
C HIS A 583 -26.95 19.29 2.56
N GLU A 584 -28.10 18.62 2.65
CA GLU A 584 -28.75 18.32 3.93
C GLU A 584 -28.95 16.80 4.08
N GLU A 585 -28.59 16.25 5.25
CA GLU A 585 -28.66 14.81 5.48
C GLU A 585 -30.06 14.20 5.30
N LYS A 586 -31.10 14.99 5.60
CA LYS A 586 -32.51 14.58 5.46
C LYS A 586 -32.90 14.26 4.02
N ASP A 587 -32.17 14.76 3.03
CA ASP A 587 -32.55 14.64 1.62
C ASP A 587 -32.31 13.21 1.08
N TYR A 588 -31.40 12.47 1.70
CA TYR A 588 -31.11 11.06 1.38
C TYR A 588 -31.45 10.10 2.51
N GLU A 589 -32.22 10.56 3.51
CA GLU A 589 -32.76 9.69 4.55
C GLU A 589 -33.63 8.58 3.93
N GLY A 590 -33.38 7.33 4.33
CA GLY A 590 -34.09 6.15 3.80
C GLY A 590 -33.53 5.55 2.52
N LEU A 591 -32.55 6.17 1.86
CA LEU A 591 -31.87 5.58 0.70
C LEU A 591 -30.79 4.57 1.13
N PRO A 592 -30.77 3.33 0.57
CA PRO A 592 -29.89 2.25 1.01
C PRO A 592 -28.49 2.24 0.34
N PHE A 593 -28.15 3.28 -0.43
CA PHE A 593 -26.91 3.39 -1.21
C PHE A 593 -26.29 4.78 -1.09
N ASP A 594 -25.02 4.93 -1.41
CA ASP A 594 -24.25 6.16 -1.14
C ASP A 594 -24.07 7.09 -2.36
N PHE A 595 -24.60 6.74 -3.54
CA PHE A 595 -24.57 7.62 -4.71
C PHE A 595 -25.93 8.27 -4.95
N TYR A 596 -25.96 9.60 -4.86
CA TYR A 596 -27.17 10.41 -4.99
C TYR A 596 -27.14 11.39 -6.17
N GLY A 597 -26.20 11.20 -7.08
CA GLY A 597 -25.80 12.20 -8.07
C GLY A 597 -24.55 12.97 -7.64
N GLY A 598 -23.93 13.65 -8.59
CA GLY A 598 -22.58 14.19 -8.51
C GLY A 598 -21.72 13.78 -9.70
N PHE A 599 -20.40 13.73 -9.54
CA PHE A 599 -19.48 13.39 -10.61
C PHE A 599 -19.43 11.88 -10.85
N ILE A 600 -19.44 11.45 -12.11
CA ILE A 600 -19.34 10.05 -12.53
C ILE A 600 -18.51 9.94 -13.81
N GLY A 601 -17.53 9.03 -13.81
CA GLY A 601 -16.56 8.97 -14.90
C GLY A 601 -15.34 8.16 -14.56
N TYR A 602 -14.19 8.57 -15.11
CA TYR A 602 -12.93 7.88 -14.90
C TYR A 602 -11.75 8.82 -14.63
N ILE A 603 -10.75 8.26 -13.93
CA ILE A 603 -9.43 8.82 -13.66
C ILE A 603 -8.42 7.93 -14.39
N GLY A 604 -7.68 8.48 -15.34
CA GLY A 604 -6.62 7.78 -16.06
C GLY A 604 -5.38 7.57 -15.19
N TYR A 605 -4.63 6.50 -15.46
CA TYR A 605 -3.43 6.12 -14.71
C TYR A 605 -2.36 7.22 -14.69
N ASN A 606 -2.24 7.99 -15.78
CA ASN A 606 -1.28 9.09 -15.91
C ASN A 606 -1.47 10.20 -14.85
N LEU A 607 -2.63 10.30 -14.20
CA LEU A 607 -2.83 11.21 -13.07
C LEU A 607 -2.03 10.82 -11.80
N LYS A 608 -1.27 9.72 -11.84
CA LYS A 608 -0.28 9.37 -10.82
C LYS A 608 0.71 10.49 -10.51
N VAL A 609 0.99 11.39 -11.47
CA VAL A 609 1.87 12.55 -11.28
C VAL A 609 1.32 13.57 -10.29
N GLU A 610 -0.01 13.64 -10.14
CA GLU A 610 -0.65 14.46 -9.10
C GLU A 610 -0.68 13.74 -7.72
N CYS A 611 -0.24 12.48 -7.67
CA CYS A 611 -0.23 11.60 -6.49
C CYS A 611 1.19 11.21 -6.05
N GLY A 612 2.21 11.94 -6.50
CA GLY A 612 3.59 11.80 -6.05
C GLY A 612 4.54 11.08 -7.01
N ALA A 613 4.06 10.56 -8.15
CA ALA A 613 4.97 10.11 -9.20
C ALA A 613 5.73 11.30 -9.80
N ALA A 614 7.03 11.13 -10.09
CA ALA A 614 7.88 12.21 -10.57
C ALA A 614 7.49 12.72 -11.97
N SER A 615 7.09 11.82 -12.87
CA SER A 615 6.71 12.13 -14.24
C SER A 615 5.89 11.00 -14.87
N ASN A 616 5.39 11.24 -16.09
CA ASN A 616 4.91 10.19 -16.98
C ASN A 616 5.92 10.07 -18.13
N ALA A 617 6.45 8.87 -18.36
CA ALA A 617 7.30 8.63 -19.54
C ALA A 617 6.53 8.68 -20.86
N HIS A 618 5.21 8.41 -20.82
CA HIS A 618 4.36 8.26 -22.01
C HIS A 618 3.08 9.09 -21.90
N LYS A 619 2.67 9.70 -23.01
CA LYS A 619 1.42 10.46 -23.12
C LYS A 619 0.22 9.57 -23.47
N SER A 620 -0.93 9.84 -22.86
CA SER A 620 -2.17 9.14 -23.19
C SER A 620 -2.82 9.71 -24.46
N THR A 621 -3.40 8.85 -25.30
CA THR A 621 -4.20 9.26 -26.46
C THR A 621 -5.59 9.75 -26.03
N THR A 622 -6.19 9.06 -25.06
CA THR A 622 -7.45 9.43 -24.40
C THR A 622 -7.25 10.60 -23.42
N PRO A 623 -8.33 11.32 -23.03
CA PRO A 623 -8.26 12.26 -21.92
C PRO A 623 -7.78 11.59 -20.62
N ASP A 624 -7.02 12.31 -19.79
CA ASP A 624 -6.49 11.81 -18.52
C ASP A 624 -7.56 11.75 -17.43
N ALA A 625 -8.66 12.50 -17.56
CA ALA A 625 -9.89 12.27 -16.81
C ALA A 625 -11.11 12.70 -17.63
N CYS A 626 -12.22 12.00 -17.47
CA CYS A 626 -13.50 12.42 -18.05
C CYS A 626 -14.65 12.10 -17.11
N PHE A 627 -15.50 13.09 -16.81
CA PHE A 627 -16.60 12.97 -15.85
C PHE A 627 -17.86 13.67 -16.34
N PHE A 628 -19.02 13.06 -16.13
CA PHE A 628 -20.29 13.78 -16.09
C PHE A 628 -20.56 14.27 -14.67
N PHE A 629 -21.15 15.45 -14.51
CA PHE A 629 -21.95 15.75 -13.33
C PHE A 629 -23.37 15.28 -13.62
N ALA A 630 -23.80 14.20 -12.98
CA ALA A 630 -25.12 13.62 -13.13
C ALA A 630 -26.05 14.12 -12.02
N ASP A 631 -27.07 14.88 -12.41
CA ASP A 631 -28.12 15.38 -11.53
C ASP A 631 -29.39 14.52 -11.59
N ASN A 632 -29.64 13.83 -12.70
CA ASN A 632 -30.77 12.93 -12.89
C ASN A 632 -30.30 11.47 -13.03
N LEU A 633 -30.81 10.58 -12.16
CA LEU A 633 -30.39 9.18 -12.12
C LEU A 633 -31.55 8.22 -11.93
N VAL A 634 -31.35 6.99 -12.41
CA VAL A 634 -32.15 5.81 -12.04
C VAL A 634 -31.22 4.83 -11.32
N VAL A 635 -31.67 4.31 -10.19
CA VAL A 635 -30.93 3.34 -9.37
C VAL A 635 -31.76 2.08 -9.21
N ILE A 636 -31.14 0.93 -9.35
CA ILE A 636 -31.78 -0.38 -9.20
C ILE A 636 -31.14 -1.08 -8.02
N ASP A 637 -31.96 -1.50 -7.05
CA ASP A 637 -31.57 -2.41 -5.98
C ASP A 637 -31.88 -3.84 -6.41
N HIS A 638 -30.86 -4.61 -6.78
CA HIS A 638 -31.04 -5.98 -7.26
C HIS A 638 -31.48 -6.96 -6.17
N HIS A 639 -31.28 -6.61 -4.89
CA HIS A 639 -31.70 -7.46 -3.80
C HIS A 639 -33.21 -7.35 -3.57
N THR A 640 -33.74 -6.13 -3.53
CA THR A 640 -35.18 -5.91 -3.33
C THR A 640 -35.96 -5.81 -4.63
N ASN A 641 -35.30 -5.75 -5.79
CA ASN A 641 -35.89 -5.42 -7.10
C ASN A 641 -36.53 -4.02 -7.14
N ASP A 642 -36.16 -3.12 -6.23
CA ASP A 642 -36.69 -1.77 -6.19
C ASP A 642 -35.98 -0.88 -7.22
N VAL A 643 -36.74 0.06 -7.79
CA VAL A 643 -36.21 1.11 -8.68
C VAL A 643 -36.38 2.46 -8.02
N TYR A 644 -35.31 3.25 -7.96
CA TYR A 644 -35.31 4.61 -7.44
C TYR A 644 -35.04 5.59 -8.58
N VAL A 645 -35.79 6.69 -8.63
CA VAL A 645 -35.56 7.78 -9.58
C VAL A 645 -35.18 9.02 -8.79
N LEU A 646 -34.02 9.61 -9.10
CA LEU A 646 -33.41 10.72 -8.37
C LEU A 646 -33.26 11.95 -9.26
N SER A 647 -33.37 13.13 -8.66
CA SER A 647 -33.14 14.44 -9.29
C SER A 647 -32.50 15.39 -8.28
N LEU A 648 -31.30 15.88 -8.57
CA LEU A 648 -30.61 16.95 -7.87
C LEU A 648 -31.00 18.31 -8.46
N GLN A 649 -31.32 19.26 -7.60
CA GLN A 649 -31.81 20.57 -8.01
C GLN A 649 -31.12 21.67 -7.22
N GLU A 650 -30.84 22.80 -7.86
CA GLU A 650 -30.32 23.99 -7.18
C GLU A 650 -31.46 24.80 -6.57
N GLY A 651 -31.35 25.13 -5.28
CA GLY A 651 -32.32 25.94 -4.54
C GLY A 651 -33.68 25.27 -4.31
N ASN A 652 -34.74 26.07 -4.15
CA ASN A 652 -36.12 25.62 -3.88
C ASN A 652 -36.93 25.35 -5.15
N THR A 653 -36.28 24.91 -6.23
CA THR A 653 -36.96 24.58 -7.49
C THR A 653 -37.99 23.48 -7.24
N THR A 654 -39.21 23.65 -7.76
CA THR A 654 -40.33 22.69 -7.60
C THR A 654 -40.55 21.82 -8.84
N LYS A 655 -39.71 21.98 -9.87
CA LYS A 655 -39.86 21.24 -11.13
C LYS A 655 -39.48 19.77 -10.93
N THR A 656 -40.46 18.87 -10.98
CA THR A 656 -40.25 17.41 -10.90
C THR A 656 -40.40 16.71 -12.24
N GLN A 657 -40.31 17.44 -13.36
CA GLN A 657 -40.61 16.91 -14.69
C GLN A 657 -39.82 15.63 -15.02
N TRP A 658 -38.54 15.57 -14.68
CA TRP A 658 -37.74 14.34 -14.84
C TRP A 658 -38.33 13.15 -14.08
N LEU A 659 -38.73 13.34 -12.82
CA LEU A 659 -39.34 12.29 -12.00
C LEU A 659 -40.67 11.83 -12.61
N ASP A 660 -41.51 12.77 -13.03
CA ASP A 660 -42.83 12.50 -13.59
C ASP A 660 -42.75 11.79 -14.95
N ASP A 661 -41.85 12.22 -15.83
CA ASP A 661 -41.69 11.64 -17.16
C ASP A 661 -41.01 10.27 -17.10
N THR A 662 -40.03 10.10 -16.21
CA THR A 662 -39.36 8.80 -16.00
C THR A 662 -40.30 7.79 -15.36
N GLU A 663 -41.13 8.22 -14.39
CA GLU A 663 -42.18 7.38 -13.81
C GLU A 663 -43.16 6.88 -14.89
N LYS A 664 -43.69 7.77 -15.73
CA LYS A 664 -44.59 7.37 -16.82
C LYS A 664 -43.93 6.35 -17.75
N LYS A 665 -42.65 6.57 -18.11
CA LYS A 665 -41.89 5.63 -18.94
C LYS A 665 -41.77 4.29 -18.24
N LEU A 666 -41.30 4.26 -16.99
CA LEU A 666 -41.12 3.05 -16.18
C LEU A 666 -42.42 2.25 -16.01
N VAL A 667 -43.54 2.91 -15.73
CA VAL A 667 -44.87 2.26 -15.62
C VAL A 667 -45.37 1.78 -16.98
N SER A 668 -45.02 2.46 -18.07
CA SER A 668 -45.37 2.03 -19.42
C SER A 668 -44.49 0.90 -19.97
N LEU A 669 -43.35 0.62 -19.32
CA LEU A 669 -42.50 -0.51 -19.68
C LEU A 669 -43.30 -1.78 -19.42
N LYS A 670 -43.74 -2.43 -20.49
CA LYS A 670 -44.23 -3.79 -20.39
C LYS A 670 -43.02 -4.69 -20.14
N GLY A 671 -43.19 -5.71 -19.31
CA GLY A 671 -42.34 -6.91 -19.34
C GLY A 671 -42.49 -7.60 -20.70
N SER A 672 -42.00 -6.97 -21.75
CA SER A 672 -42.16 -7.42 -23.12
C SER A 672 -41.16 -8.55 -23.32
N ALA A 673 -41.71 -9.76 -23.29
CA ALA A 673 -41.10 -11.05 -23.58
C ALA A 673 -39.63 -10.98 -24.02
N THR A 674 -38.76 -11.37 -23.10
CA THR A 674 -37.35 -11.77 -23.26
C THR A 674 -37.11 -12.76 -24.42
N ARG A 675 -38.17 -13.22 -25.10
CA ARG A 675 -38.16 -14.10 -26.27
C ARG A 675 -38.01 -13.38 -27.62
N GLN A 676 -38.49 -12.14 -27.82
CA GLN A 676 -38.46 -11.52 -29.16
C GLN A 676 -37.09 -10.96 -29.57
N LEU A 677 -36.20 -10.64 -28.61
CA LEU A 677 -34.84 -10.25 -28.97
C LEU A 677 -33.98 -11.47 -29.33
N HIS A 678 -34.24 -12.64 -28.72
CA HIS A 678 -33.62 -13.91 -29.11
C HIS A 678 -33.95 -14.29 -30.57
N GLU A 679 -35.14 -13.97 -31.07
CA GLU A 679 -35.53 -14.21 -32.48
C GLU A 679 -34.88 -13.24 -33.48
N ARG A 680 -34.38 -12.08 -33.04
CA ARG A 680 -33.59 -11.16 -33.88
C ARG A 680 -32.07 -11.42 -33.85
N ILE A 681 -31.61 -12.41 -33.09
CA ILE A 681 -30.26 -12.99 -33.19
C ILE A 681 -30.14 -13.90 -34.44
N SER A 682 -31.13 -13.86 -35.35
CA SER A 682 -31.17 -14.66 -36.57
C SER A 682 -30.40 -14.04 -37.74
N LYS A 683 -29.08 -14.24 -37.73
CA LYS A 683 -28.27 -14.87 -38.79
C LYS A 683 -26.79 -14.57 -38.50
N PRO A 684 -25.93 -15.58 -38.34
CA PRO A 684 -24.50 -15.35 -38.47
C PRO A 684 -24.29 -14.80 -39.88
N VAL A 685 -23.85 -13.55 -39.99
CA VAL A 685 -23.27 -13.08 -41.25
C VAL A 685 -22.10 -14.03 -41.48
N ALA A 686 -22.12 -14.71 -42.62
CA ALA A 686 -21.11 -15.69 -42.98
C ALA A 686 -19.72 -15.09 -42.72
N ASN A 687 -18.94 -15.77 -41.87
CA ASN A 687 -17.55 -15.44 -41.57
C ASN A 687 -16.81 -15.13 -42.87
N SER A 688 -16.57 -13.85 -43.15
CA SER A 688 -15.36 -13.49 -43.89
C SER A 688 -14.21 -13.64 -42.88
N PRO A 689 -13.14 -14.36 -43.23
CA PRO A 689 -11.97 -14.43 -42.37
C PRO A 689 -11.28 -13.06 -42.45
N HIS A 690 -11.64 -12.12 -41.57
CA HIS A 690 -10.74 -11.02 -41.26
C HIS A 690 -9.70 -11.54 -40.26
N GLU A 691 -8.65 -12.12 -40.84
CA GLU A 691 -7.52 -12.86 -40.26
C GLU A 691 -6.65 -12.11 -39.22
N ALA A 692 -6.99 -10.88 -38.82
CA ALA A 692 -6.18 -10.15 -37.84
C ALA A 692 -6.82 -10.19 -36.45
N GLY A 693 -6.25 -11.00 -35.55
CA GLY A 693 -6.49 -10.89 -34.11
C GLY A 693 -6.01 -9.56 -33.54
N PHE A 694 -6.16 -9.35 -32.23
CA PHE A 694 -5.57 -8.18 -31.58
C PHE A 694 -4.04 -8.15 -31.77
N LEU A 695 -3.50 -6.98 -32.09
CA LEU A 695 -2.07 -6.72 -32.12
C LEU A 695 -1.61 -6.39 -30.69
N SER A 696 -0.61 -7.12 -30.20
CA SER A 696 0.02 -6.82 -28.92
C SER A 696 1.11 -5.77 -29.12
N GLU A 697 1.18 -4.78 -28.23
CA GLU A 697 2.26 -3.78 -28.25
C GLU A 697 3.64 -4.38 -28.01
N LYS A 698 3.68 -5.50 -27.28
CA LYS A 698 4.90 -6.26 -27.03
C LYS A 698 4.77 -7.66 -27.59
N SER A 699 5.81 -8.09 -28.30
CA SER A 699 5.94 -9.51 -28.64
C SER A 699 6.12 -10.35 -27.36
N GLN A 700 5.81 -11.65 -27.42
CA GLN A 700 6.06 -12.56 -26.30
C GLN A 700 7.50 -12.46 -25.78
N LYS A 701 8.48 -12.49 -26.69
CA LYS A 701 9.91 -12.39 -26.34
C LYS A 701 10.24 -11.08 -25.60
N GLN A 702 9.64 -9.97 -26.03
CA GLN A 702 9.86 -8.69 -25.38
C GLN A 702 9.24 -8.66 -23.98
N TYR A 703 8.01 -9.16 -23.83
CA TYR A 703 7.35 -9.20 -22.52
C TYR A 703 8.11 -10.09 -21.53
N VAL A 704 8.54 -11.28 -21.96
CA VAL A 704 9.38 -12.19 -21.15
C VAL A 704 10.68 -11.51 -20.72
N SER A 705 11.38 -10.83 -21.63
CA SER A 705 12.59 -10.06 -21.29
C SER A 705 12.31 -8.92 -20.31
N ASP A 706 11.16 -8.28 -20.40
CA ASP A 706 10.77 -7.22 -19.47
C ASP A 706 10.41 -7.78 -18.08
N VAL A 707 9.86 -9.00 -18.01
CA VAL A 707 9.69 -9.73 -16.74
C VAL A 707 11.04 -10.05 -16.11
N GLU A 708 12.02 -10.50 -16.90
CA GLU A 708 13.40 -10.75 -16.41
C GLU A 708 14.03 -9.47 -15.82
N LYS A 709 13.88 -8.33 -16.48
CA LYS A 709 14.33 -7.03 -15.93
C LYS A 709 13.64 -6.67 -14.62
N CYS A 710 12.33 -6.94 -14.50
CA CYS A 710 11.62 -6.73 -13.24
C CYS A 710 12.21 -7.60 -12.12
N LEU A 711 12.54 -8.86 -12.41
CA LEU A 711 13.19 -9.77 -11.45
C LEU A 711 14.60 -9.29 -11.04
N GLU A 712 15.35 -8.70 -11.97
CA GLU A 712 16.65 -8.07 -11.66
C GLU A 712 16.49 -6.91 -10.66
N TYR A 713 15.57 -5.98 -10.92
CA TYR A 713 15.27 -4.89 -9.97
C TYR A 713 14.84 -5.41 -8.59
N ILE A 714 14.01 -6.45 -8.56
CA ILE A 714 13.58 -7.07 -7.31
C ILE A 714 14.78 -7.67 -6.56
N LYS A 715 15.67 -8.37 -7.26
CA LYS A 715 16.88 -8.97 -6.68
C LYS A 715 17.86 -7.92 -6.15
N ASP A 716 17.92 -6.76 -6.78
CA ASP A 716 18.77 -5.65 -6.36
C ASP A 716 18.19 -4.83 -5.20
N GLY A 717 16.95 -5.14 -4.79
CA GLY A 717 16.28 -4.50 -3.65
C GLY A 717 15.56 -3.21 -4.03
N GLU A 718 15.45 -2.89 -5.32
CA GLU A 718 14.76 -1.69 -5.82
C GLU A 718 13.25 -1.75 -5.64
N SER A 719 12.68 -2.97 -5.65
CA SER A 719 11.26 -3.21 -5.40
C SER A 719 11.00 -4.60 -4.82
N TYR A 720 9.87 -4.78 -4.16
CA TYR A 720 9.36 -6.07 -3.69
C TYR A 720 8.51 -6.77 -4.75
N GLU A 721 7.72 -5.98 -5.50
CA GLU A 721 6.76 -6.39 -6.52
C GLU A 721 6.65 -5.30 -7.61
N LEU A 722 6.52 -5.69 -8.87
CA LEU A 722 6.26 -4.79 -10.01
C LEU A 722 5.07 -5.29 -10.84
N CYS A 723 4.00 -4.51 -10.98
CA CYS A 723 2.87 -4.88 -11.82
C CYS A 723 3.13 -4.48 -13.28
N LEU A 724 3.78 -5.37 -14.05
CA LEU A 724 4.14 -5.15 -15.44
C LEU A 724 2.93 -5.33 -16.35
N THR A 725 2.65 -4.33 -17.19
CA THR A 725 1.49 -4.35 -18.10
C THR A 725 1.86 -4.10 -19.56
N THR A 726 0.94 -4.45 -20.44
CA THR A 726 0.99 -4.18 -21.88
C THR A 726 -0.43 -3.92 -22.41
N GLN A 727 -0.55 -3.50 -23.66
CA GLN A 727 -1.82 -3.28 -24.33
C GLN A 727 -1.94 -4.11 -25.61
N PHE A 728 -3.20 -4.41 -25.93
CA PHE A 728 -3.64 -5.06 -27.15
C PHE A 728 -4.56 -4.11 -27.89
N ARG A 729 -4.36 -3.96 -29.20
CA ARG A 729 -5.11 -3.04 -30.05
C ARG A 729 -5.73 -3.77 -31.23
N LYS A 730 -6.90 -3.33 -31.64
CA LYS A 730 -7.54 -3.78 -32.87
C LYS A 730 -8.32 -2.63 -33.48
N CYS A 731 -8.02 -2.29 -34.74
CA CYS A 731 -8.89 -1.41 -35.51
C CYS A 731 -10.23 -2.11 -35.68
N ILE A 732 -11.29 -1.45 -35.24
CA ILE A 732 -12.66 -1.92 -35.39
C ILE A 732 -13.37 -1.05 -36.42
N GLY A 733 -14.22 -1.65 -37.24
CA GLY A 733 -15.06 -0.90 -38.17
C GLY A 733 -16.21 -0.20 -37.45
N GLU A 734 -17.32 0.01 -38.13
CA GLU A 734 -18.55 0.46 -37.48
C GLU A 734 -19.12 -0.63 -36.56
N VAL A 735 -18.77 -0.58 -35.28
CA VAL A 735 -19.30 -1.43 -34.21
C VAL A 735 -20.32 -0.62 -33.40
N ASP A 736 -21.43 -1.24 -32.99
CA ASP A 736 -22.36 -0.68 -32.01
C ASP A 736 -21.81 -0.96 -30.60
N PRO A 737 -21.19 0.02 -29.91
CA PRO A 737 -20.45 -0.27 -28.69
C PRO A 737 -21.39 -0.63 -27.52
N LEU A 738 -22.63 -0.15 -27.54
CA LEU A 738 -23.61 -0.52 -26.51
C LEU A 738 -23.97 -2.01 -26.61
N ARG A 739 -24.15 -2.53 -27.82
CA ARG A 739 -24.41 -3.96 -28.02
C ARG A 739 -23.20 -4.82 -27.64
N LEU A 740 -22.00 -4.36 -27.94
CA LEU A 740 -20.77 -5.00 -27.48
C LEU A 740 -20.73 -5.06 -25.95
N TYR A 741 -21.04 -3.97 -25.26
CA TYR A 741 -21.11 -3.96 -23.80
C TYR A 741 -22.16 -4.94 -23.27
N LEU A 742 -23.35 -4.98 -23.85
CA LEU A 742 -24.40 -5.93 -23.45
C LEU A 742 -23.95 -7.39 -23.63
N HIS A 743 -23.21 -7.69 -24.70
CA HIS A 743 -22.60 -9.00 -24.93
C HIS A 743 -21.54 -9.33 -23.87
N LEU A 744 -20.62 -8.40 -23.60
CA LEU A 744 -19.59 -8.54 -22.57
C LEU A 744 -20.21 -8.77 -21.18
N ARG A 745 -21.22 -7.98 -20.82
CA ARG A 745 -21.97 -8.04 -19.56
C ARG A 745 -22.62 -9.41 -19.34
N GLU A 746 -23.11 -10.03 -20.42
CA GLU A 746 -23.75 -11.35 -20.37
C GLU A 746 -22.72 -12.49 -20.25
N LYS A 747 -21.60 -12.38 -20.97
CA LYS A 747 -20.54 -13.42 -21.00
C LYS A 747 -19.62 -13.39 -19.77
N ASN A 748 -19.37 -12.22 -19.21
CA ASN A 748 -18.45 -12.04 -18.10
C ASN A 748 -19.06 -11.05 -17.09
N PRO A 749 -20.07 -11.46 -16.30
CA PRO A 749 -20.66 -10.59 -15.29
C PRO A 749 -19.63 -10.26 -14.20
N ALA A 750 -19.63 -9.02 -13.73
CA ALA A 750 -18.69 -8.52 -12.74
C ALA A 750 -19.36 -7.58 -11.72
N PRO A 751 -18.85 -7.51 -10.49
CA PRO A 751 -19.39 -6.64 -9.44
C PRO A 751 -19.23 -5.15 -9.72
N TYR A 752 -18.21 -4.75 -10.48
CA TYR A 752 -17.94 -3.35 -10.86
C TYR A 752 -17.90 -3.20 -12.39
N ALA A 753 -18.85 -3.84 -13.08
CA ALA A 753 -19.02 -3.64 -14.51
C ALA A 753 -19.47 -2.20 -14.78
N SER A 754 -19.13 -1.65 -15.95
CA SER A 754 -19.56 -0.30 -16.28
C SER A 754 -19.62 -0.04 -17.78
N TRP A 755 -20.55 0.81 -18.17
CA TRP A 755 -20.63 1.44 -19.47
C TRP A 755 -20.51 2.95 -19.30
N LEU A 756 -19.60 3.57 -20.06
CA LEU A 756 -19.47 5.03 -20.18
C LEU A 756 -19.33 5.40 -21.65
N ASN A 757 -20.13 6.34 -22.14
CA ASN A 757 -20.04 6.85 -23.51
C ASN A 757 -19.88 8.37 -23.50
N PHE A 758 -18.68 8.85 -23.81
CA PHE A 758 -18.35 10.25 -24.01
C PHE A 758 -18.32 10.52 -25.52
N SER A 759 -19.48 10.85 -26.10
CA SER A 759 -19.65 10.76 -27.55
C SER A 759 -18.85 11.80 -28.33
N LYS A 760 -18.66 12.99 -27.77
CA LYS A 760 -17.86 14.06 -28.37
C LYS A 760 -16.37 13.73 -28.45
N GLU A 761 -15.90 12.87 -27.57
CA GLU A 761 -14.52 12.39 -27.46
C GLU A 761 -14.34 11.10 -28.25
N ASN A 762 -15.39 10.64 -28.95
CA ASN A 762 -15.43 9.35 -29.64
C ASN A 762 -14.96 8.20 -28.74
N LEU A 763 -15.31 8.27 -27.44
CA LEU A 763 -14.79 7.40 -26.40
C LEU A 763 -15.92 6.60 -25.74
N CYS A 764 -15.85 5.27 -25.84
CA CYS A 764 -16.72 4.33 -25.15
C CYS A 764 -15.90 3.38 -24.28
N ILE A 765 -16.34 3.13 -23.06
CA ILE A 765 -15.68 2.25 -22.10
C ILE A 765 -16.65 1.13 -21.71
N CYS A 766 -16.28 -0.11 -22.06
CA CYS A 766 -17.02 -1.32 -21.75
C CYS A 766 -16.24 -2.14 -20.71
N SER A 767 -16.54 -1.96 -19.43
CA SER A 767 -15.79 -2.56 -18.32
C SER A 767 -16.52 -3.75 -17.70
N SER A 768 -15.73 -4.76 -17.34
CA SER A 768 -16.13 -5.94 -16.57
C SER A 768 -15.18 -6.15 -15.38
N SER A 769 -14.86 -5.07 -14.66
CA SER A 769 -13.88 -5.12 -13.58
C SER A 769 -14.39 -5.87 -12.34
N PRO A 770 -13.60 -6.80 -11.78
CA PRO A 770 -13.92 -7.48 -10.53
C PRO A 770 -13.46 -6.72 -9.27
N GLU A 771 -12.59 -5.73 -9.40
CA GLU A 771 -11.80 -5.20 -8.27
C GLU A 771 -12.23 -3.77 -7.88
N ARG A 772 -12.50 -3.58 -6.58
CA ARG A 772 -12.70 -2.25 -5.99
C ARG A 772 -11.33 -1.63 -5.73
N PHE A 773 -11.16 -0.40 -6.20
CA PHE A 773 -10.02 0.43 -5.82
C PHE A 773 -10.22 0.97 -4.41
N LEU A 774 -11.24 1.82 -4.22
CA LEU A 774 -11.44 2.54 -2.97
C LEU A 774 -12.89 3.00 -2.84
N ARG A 775 -13.47 2.88 -1.63
CA ARG A 775 -14.81 3.38 -1.30
C ARG A 775 -14.78 4.18 -0.02
N LEU A 776 -15.45 5.33 -0.01
CA LEU A 776 -15.78 6.09 1.20
C LEU A 776 -17.29 6.11 1.37
N ASP A 777 -17.79 5.50 2.45
CA ASP A 777 -19.21 5.48 2.77
C ASP A 777 -19.66 6.71 3.59
N ARG A 778 -20.98 6.83 3.80
CA ARG A 778 -21.57 7.95 4.57
C ARG A 778 -21.17 7.99 6.05
N ASN A 779 -20.63 6.90 6.59
CA ASN A 779 -20.18 6.81 7.98
C ASN A 779 -18.70 7.21 8.12
N GLY A 780 -18.06 7.62 7.01
CA GLY A 780 -16.64 7.94 6.99
C GLY A 780 -15.73 6.72 7.01
N ILE A 781 -16.23 5.53 6.66
CA ILE A 781 -15.42 4.33 6.53
C ILE A 781 -14.82 4.28 5.12
N LEU A 782 -13.49 4.29 5.09
CA LEU A 782 -12.69 4.10 3.88
C LEU A 782 -12.36 2.61 3.74
N GLU A 783 -12.62 2.03 2.58
CA GLU A 783 -12.42 0.59 2.31
C GLU A 783 -11.73 0.35 0.97
N ALA A 784 -10.74 -0.54 0.96
CA ALA A 784 -10.12 -1.09 -0.25
C ALA A 784 -10.25 -2.62 -0.28
N LYS A 785 -10.37 -3.21 -1.47
CA LYS A 785 -10.48 -4.67 -1.66
C LYS A 785 -9.56 -5.21 -2.77
N PRO A 786 -8.24 -5.34 -2.50
CA PRO A 786 -7.31 -5.87 -3.48
C PRO A 786 -7.60 -7.34 -3.80
N ILE A 787 -7.30 -7.73 -5.04
CA ILE A 787 -7.46 -9.09 -5.54
C ILE A 787 -6.14 -9.59 -6.09
N LYS A 788 -5.58 -10.68 -5.55
CA LYS A 788 -4.35 -11.33 -6.04
C LYS A 788 -4.52 -12.84 -6.02
N GLY A 789 -3.88 -13.58 -6.93
CA GLY A 789 -4.11 -15.01 -7.13
C GLY A 789 -5.47 -15.29 -7.79
N THR A 790 -5.45 -15.78 -9.04
CA THR A 790 -6.66 -16.11 -9.80
C THR A 790 -6.49 -17.47 -10.46
N ILE A 791 -7.47 -18.36 -10.28
CA ILE A 791 -7.51 -19.66 -10.94
C ILE A 791 -8.83 -19.83 -11.69
N ALA A 792 -8.79 -20.45 -12.86
CA ALA A 792 -9.99 -20.72 -13.63
C ALA A 792 -10.97 -21.63 -12.86
N ARG A 793 -12.26 -21.54 -13.17
CA ARG A 793 -13.24 -22.52 -12.66
C ARG A 793 -12.97 -23.89 -13.27
N GLY A 794 -13.19 -24.94 -12.47
CA GLY A 794 -13.09 -26.32 -12.93
C GLY A 794 -14.21 -26.68 -13.90
N THR A 795 -13.91 -27.64 -14.79
CA THR A 795 -14.91 -28.14 -15.74
C THR A 795 -15.94 -29.05 -15.08
N THR A 796 -15.58 -29.67 -13.95
CA THR A 796 -16.48 -30.45 -13.09
C THR A 796 -16.50 -29.88 -11.67
N PRO A 797 -17.56 -30.13 -10.87
CA PRO A 797 -17.63 -29.65 -9.48
C PRO A 797 -16.44 -30.08 -8.61
N GLU A 798 -15.90 -31.27 -8.85
CA GLU A 798 -14.75 -31.81 -8.09
C GLU A 798 -13.45 -31.13 -8.47
N GLU A 799 -13.24 -30.91 -9.78
CA GLU A 799 -12.13 -30.11 -10.26
C GLU A 799 -12.21 -28.68 -9.72
N ASP A 800 -13.41 -28.10 -9.72
CA ASP A 800 -13.65 -26.73 -9.27
C ASP A 800 -13.33 -26.53 -7.79
N GLU A 801 -13.79 -27.44 -6.92
CA GLU A 801 -13.46 -27.38 -5.49
C GLU A 801 -11.97 -27.67 -5.25
N ARG A 802 -11.34 -28.56 -6.04
CA ARG A 802 -9.88 -28.79 -5.96
C ARG A 802 -9.10 -27.53 -6.31
N LEU A 803 -9.46 -26.82 -7.38
CA LEU A 803 -8.80 -25.58 -7.81
C LEU A 803 -9.00 -24.47 -6.78
N LYS A 804 -10.20 -24.35 -6.21
CA LYS A 804 -10.48 -23.43 -5.11
C LYS A 804 -9.63 -23.73 -3.87
N LEU A 805 -9.54 -25.00 -3.46
CA LEU A 805 -8.70 -25.41 -2.33
C LEU A 805 -7.21 -25.25 -2.63
N GLN A 806 -6.78 -25.40 -3.88
CA GLN A 806 -5.40 -25.14 -4.30
C GLN A 806 -5.04 -23.65 -4.17
N LEU A 807 -5.97 -22.75 -4.52
CA LEU A 807 -5.78 -21.31 -4.32
C LEU A 807 -5.81 -20.96 -2.83
N GLN A 808 -6.70 -21.60 -2.06
CA GLN A 808 -6.82 -21.35 -0.63
C GLN A 808 -5.62 -21.87 0.15
N TYR A 809 -5.15 -23.09 -0.13
CA TYR A 809 -4.14 -23.79 0.65
C TYR A 809 -2.93 -24.18 -0.17
N SER A 810 -1.74 -23.84 0.32
CA SER A 810 -0.47 -24.32 -0.21
C SER A 810 -0.20 -25.77 0.19
N TYR A 811 -0.88 -26.74 -0.42
CA TYR A 811 -0.51 -28.14 -0.20
C TYR A 811 0.63 -28.56 -1.14
N THR A 812 1.82 -28.80 -0.59
CA THR A 812 2.80 -29.65 -1.27
C THR A 812 2.36 -31.11 -1.10
N VAL A 813 1.78 -31.71 -2.13
CA VAL A 813 1.54 -33.17 -2.14
C VAL A 813 2.90 -33.87 -2.24
N LYS A 814 3.54 -34.16 -1.11
CA LYS A 814 4.70 -35.07 -1.08
C LYS A 814 4.18 -36.49 -1.32
N ARG A 815 4.32 -37.01 -2.55
CA ARG A 815 4.21 -38.45 -2.83
C ARG A 815 5.28 -39.18 -2.02
N LYS A 816 4.94 -39.71 -0.85
CA LYS A 816 5.73 -40.79 -0.26
C LYS A 816 5.52 -42.02 -1.13
N ARG A 817 6.55 -42.41 -1.90
CA ARG A 817 6.63 -43.75 -2.47
C ARG A 817 6.66 -44.72 -1.29
N ASN A 818 5.54 -45.38 -1.02
CA ASN A 818 5.55 -46.54 -0.15
C ASN A 818 6.27 -47.66 -0.92
N PRO A 819 7.26 -48.38 -0.36
CA PRO A 819 8.00 -49.41 -1.10
C PRO A 819 7.15 -50.65 -1.44
N TRP A 820 5.89 -50.69 -1.00
CA TRP A 820 5.01 -51.85 -1.06
C TRP A 820 3.58 -51.50 -1.51
N SER A 821 3.41 -50.92 -2.69
CA SER A 821 2.11 -50.93 -3.38
C SER A 821 2.27 -50.60 -4.87
N ARG A 822 2.14 -51.61 -5.74
CA ARG A 822 1.94 -51.42 -7.18
C ARG A 822 0.46 -51.10 -7.42
N GLY A 823 0.09 -49.83 -7.25
CA GLY A 823 -1.25 -49.29 -7.47
C GLY A 823 -1.37 -47.94 -6.78
N GLY A 824 -1.43 -46.85 -7.55
CA GLY A 824 -1.43 -45.49 -7.00
C GLY A 824 -2.79 -45.09 -6.44
N MET A 825 -2.90 -44.96 -5.11
CA MET A 825 -4.03 -44.30 -4.44
C MET A 825 -3.59 -42.89 -4.01
N LEU A 826 -4.41 -41.87 -4.29
CA LEU A 826 -4.19 -40.49 -3.86
C LEU A 826 -5.12 -40.21 -2.67
N ALA A 827 -4.58 -40.15 -1.45
CA ALA A 827 -5.34 -39.76 -0.26
C ALA A 827 -5.03 -38.29 0.06
N ILE A 828 -6.08 -37.46 0.14
CA ILE A 828 -5.99 -36.07 0.61
C ILE A 828 -6.51 -36.07 2.05
N ILE A 829 -5.61 -35.85 3.01
CA ILE A 829 -5.96 -35.78 4.44
C ILE A 829 -5.95 -34.31 4.82
N SER A 830 -7.11 -33.75 5.18
CA SER A 830 -7.18 -32.44 5.83
C SER A 830 -7.58 -32.63 7.30
N TYR A 831 -6.90 -31.91 8.19
CA TYR A 831 -7.34 -31.78 9.58
C TYR A 831 -8.28 -30.59 9.65
N VAL A 832 -9.45 -30.71 10.28
CA VAL A 832 -10.35 -29.59 10.58
C VAL A 832 -10.86 -29.76 12.02
N GLU A 833 -10.27 -28.98 12.94
CA GLU A 833 -10.61 -28.87 14.37
C GLU A 833 -10.66 -30.16 15.24
N GLU A 834 -10.61 -29.98 16.56
CA GLU A 834 -10.26 -30.98 17.59
C GLU A 834 -11.22 -32.19 17.72
N THR A 835 -12.32 -32.29 16.97
CA THR A 835 -13.30 -33.38 17.16
C THR A 835 -13.80 -34.04 15.87
N SER A 836 -13.25 -33.71 14.71
CA SER A 836 -13.69 -34.35 13.45
C SER A 836 -12.57 -34.46 12.42
N LEU A 837 -12.32 -35.68 11.97
CA LEU A 837 -11.39 -35.96 10.88
C LEU A 837 -12.18 -36.00 9.56
N ASN A 838 -11.91 -35.08 8.63
CA ASN A 838 -12.46 -35.13 7.27
C ASN A 838 -11.42 -35.78 6.35
N ILE A 839 -11.60 -37.05 6.04
CA ILE A 839 -10.78 -37.73 5.03
C ILE A 839 -11.54 -37.69 3.71
N VAL A 840 -10.99 -37.02 2.70
CA VAL A 840 -11.51 -37.08 1.32
C VAL A 840 -10.70 -38.11 0.55
N VAL A 841 -11.27 -39.30 0.38
CA VAL A 841 -10.68 -40.37 -0.44
C VAL A 841 -11.32 -40.32 -1.83
N LEU A 842 -10.54 -39.95 -2.84
CA LEU A 842 -10.97 -40.00 -4.24
C LEU A 842 -10.60 -41.37 -4.81
N LYS A 843 -11.59 -42.24 -5.03
CA LYS A 843 -11.39 -43.53 -5.69
C LYS A 843 -12.04 -43.47 -7.08
N GLY A 844 -11.24 -43.63 -8.13
CA GLY A 844 -11.75 -43.85 -9.48
C GLY A 844 -12.36 -45.25 -9.58
N THR A 845 -13.57 -45.36 -10.10
CA THR A 845 -14.19 -46.64 -10.47
C THR A 845 -14.30 -46.72 -11.98
N ASP A 846 -13.58 -47.66 -12.59
CA ASP A 846 -13.74 -47.97 -14.02
C ASP A 846 -14.71 -49.14 -14.18
N GLY A 847 -15.81 -48.92 -14.92
CA GLY A 847 -16.75 -49.97 -15.28
C GLY A 847 -18.00 -49.50 -16.03
N PHE A 848 -17.87 -49.40 -17.36
CA PHE A 848 -18.91 -49.35 -18.40
C PHE A 848 -19.88 -48.15 -18.48
N SER A 849 -20.00 -47.66 -19.73
CA SER A 849 -21.00 -46.77 -20.35
C SER A 849 -22.11 -46.20 -19.46
N ASP A 850 -22.20 -44.87 -19.51
CA ASP A 850 -23.17 -43.95 -18.89
C ASP A 850 -22.95 -43.62 -17.40
N GLY A 851 -22.40 -42.42 -17.18
CA GLY A 851 -22.37 -41.75 -15.88
C GLY A 851 -21.19 -42.12 -14.97
N VAL A 852 -20.08 -41.40 -15.08
CA VAL A 852 -18.97 -41.51 -14.12
C VAL A 852 -19.37 -40.78 -12.83
N GLY A 853 -19.93 -41.51 -11.87
CA GLY A 853 -20.16 -41.03 -10.51
C GLY A 853 -18.91 -41.14 -9.66
N LEU A 854 -18.31 -40.01 -9.28
CA LEU A 854 -17.37 -39.96 -8.14
C LEU A 854 -18.19 -40.10 -6.85
N VAL A 855 -18.08 -41.24 -6.17
CA VAL A 855 -18.67 -41.38 -4.83
C VAL A 855 -17.73 -40.73 -3.82
N ALA A 856 -18.02 -39.49 -3.45
CA ALA A 856 -17.42 -38.86 -2.29
C ALA A 856 -17.95 -39.57 -1.04
N TYR A 857 -17.12 -40.40 -0.40
CA TYR A 857 -17.46 -40.93 0.92
C TYR A 857 -17.16 -39.86 1.96
N HIS A 858 -18.22 -39.20 2.45
CA HIS A 858 -18.14 -38.40 3.67
C HIS A 858 -18.14 -39.36 4.87
N LEU A 859 -16.97 -39.82 5.28
CA LEU A 859 -16.83 -40.53 6.54
C LEU A 859 -16.75 -39.50 7.68
N LYS A 860 -17.91 -39.16 8.25
CA LYS A 860 -17.98 -38.43 9.52
C LYS A 860 -17.76 -39.44 10.65
N LEU A 861 -16.51 -39.71 10.98
CA LEU A 861 -16.18 -40.49 12.17
C LEU A 861 -16.42 -39.60 13.40
N VAL A 862 -17.58 -39.78 14.04
CA VAL A 862 -17.82 -39.27 15.39
C VAL A 862 -17.09 -40.23 16.34
N VAL A 863 -15.85 -39.91 16.68
CA VAL A 863 -15.06 -40.74 17.58
C VAL A 863 -15.36 -40.29 19.02
N GLU A 864 -16.28 -40.97 19.69
CA GLU A 864 -16.35 -40.89 21.15
C GLU A 864 -15.13 -41.64 21.73
N ARG A 865 -14.18 -40.87 22.26
CA ARG A 865 -13.07 -41.30 23.15
C ARG A 865 -12.26 -42.51 22.68
N ILE A 866 -11.28 -42.31 21.81
CA ILE A 866 -10.15 -43.25 21.65
C ILE A 866 -8.82 -42.48 21.62
N ASP A 867 -7.85 -43.05 22.34
CA ASP A 867 -6.47 -42.60 22.57
C ASP A 867 -5.68 -42.30 21.26
N PRO A 868 -5.05 -41.11 21.12
CA PRO A 868 -4.27 -40.70 19.95
C PRO A 868 -3.09 -41.61 19.58
N SER A 869 -2.58 -42.42 20.52
CA SER A 869 -1.44 -43.32 20.28
C SER A 869 -1.78 -44.54 19.40
N ARG A 870 -3.07 -44.79 19.11
CA ARG A 870 -3.52 -45.92 18.27
C ARG A 870 -3.81 -45.56 16.81
N TYR A 871 -3.67 -44.30 16.41
CA TYR A 871 -3.97 -43.81 15.05
C TYR A 871 -3.14 -44.48 13.94
N ALA A 872 -1.87 -44.83 14.22
CA ALA A 872 -1.00 -45.48 13.24
C ALA A 872 -1.43 -46.92 12.90
N ILE A 873 -2.10 -47.62 13.83
CA ILE A 873 -2.48 -49.03 13.68
C ILE A 873 -3.80 -49.18 12.91
N PHE A 874 -4.71 -48.21 13.01
CA PHE A 874 -6.03 -48.29 12.37
C PHE A 874 -5.98 -48.08 10.84
N ILE A 875 -5.03 -47.28 10.35
CA ILE A 875 -4.85 -47.03 8.90
C ILE A 875 -4.18 -48.23 8.21
N ASP A 876 -3.24 -48.90 8.90
CA ASP A 876 -2.59 -50.10 8.35
C ASP A 876 -3.54 -51.31 8.30
N ALA A 877 -4.48 -51.44 9.24
CA ALA A 877 -5.45 -52.53 9.26
C ALA A 877 -6.49 -52.44 8.13
N PHE A 878 -6.93 -51.23 7.75
CA PHE A 878 -7.93 -51.05 6.68
C PHE A 878 -7.37 -51.29 5.27
N MET A 879 -6.04 -51.23 5.11
CA MET A 879 -5.34 -51.45 3.84
C MET A 879 -5.01 -52.93 3.57
N PHE A 880 -5.20 -53.83 4.53
CA PHE A 880 -4.73 -55.22 4.44
C PHE A 880 -5.78 -56.25 3.98
N GLU A 881 -7.08 -55.95 4.05
CA GLU A 881 -8.16 -56.93 3.76
C GLU A 881 -8.80 -56.83 2.36
N GLY A 882 -8.09 -56.30 1.37
CA GLY A 882 -8.52 -56.29 -0.04
C GLY A 882 -7.79 -57.35 -0.87
N ASN A 883 -8.39 -58.53 -1.05
CA ASN A 883 -7.81 -59.68 -1.76
C ASN A 883 -7.34 -59.37 -3.20
N LEU A 884 -6.20 -60.00 -3.55
CA LEU A 884 -5.50 -60.00 -4.83
C LEU A 884 -6.37 -60.40 -6.03
N LEU A 885 -6.29 -59.65 -7.13
CA LEU A 885 -6.39 -60.17 -8.49
C LEU A 885 -5.42 -59.39 -9.40
N ASP A 886 -4.52 -60.15 -10.03
CA ASP A 886 -3.38 -59.72 -10.84
C ASP A 886 -3.87 -59.15 -12.19
N TRP A 887 -3.56 -57.89 -12.49
CA TRP A 887 -3.84 -57.27 -13.79
C TRP A 887 -2.60 -56.53 -14.29
N ARG A 888 -2.02 -57.04 -15.40
CA ARG A 888 -0.97 -56.37 -16.17
C ARG A 888 -1.60 -55.42 -17.18
N PHE A 889 -1.33 -54.12 -17.06
CA PHE A 889 -1.53 -53.17 -18.16
C PHE A 889 -0.29 -52.29 -18.39
N SER A 890 0.06 -52.17 -19.66
CA SER A 890 1.09 -51.27 -20.19
C SER A 890 0.50 -49.86 -20.26
N LEU A 891 1.06 -48.92 -19.48
CA LEU A 891 0.77 -47.50 -19.60
C LEU A 891 1.98 -46.82 -20.24
N SER A 892 1.74 -46.19 -21.38
CA SER A 892 2.65 -45.24 -22.01
C SER A 892 2.90 -44.03 -21.09
N PRO A 893 4.09 -43.40 -21.14
CA PRO A 893 4.38 -42.25 -20.31
C PRO A 893 3.66 -41.01 -20.88
N SER A 894 2.66 -40.50 -20.16
CA SER A 894 2.13 -39.14 -20.34
C SER A 894 2.79 -38.18 -19.34
N PRO A 895 2.85 -36.87 -19.66
CA PRO A 895 3.93 -36.00 -19.19
C PRO A 895 3.82 -35.63 -17.72
N SER A 896 4.99 -35.38 -17.13
CA SER A 896 5.21 -34.86 -15.79
C SER A 896 4.35 -33.63 -15.47
N LEU A 897 3.30 -33.81 -14.66
CA LEU A 897 2.63 -32.70 -13.97
C LEU A 897 3.55 -32.22 -12.84
N SER A 898 4.19 -31.08 -13.05
CA SER A 898 4.85 -30.30 -12.01
C SER A 898 3.78 -29.75 -11.05
N LEU A 899 3.75 -30.25 -9.81
CA LEU A 899 2.94 -29.69 -8.73
C LEU A 899 3.46 -28.28 -8.43
N SER A 900 2.70 -27.23 -8.76
CA SER A 900 3.20 -25.85 -8.82
C SER A 900 3.24 -25.14 -7.45
N LEU A 901 4.25 -24.30 -7.29
CA LEU A 901 4.45 -23.34 -6.19
C LEU A 901 3.41 -22.18 -6.16
N CYS A 902 2.30 -22.26 -6.92
CA CYS A 902 1.40 -21.12 -7.17
C CYS A 902 0.87 -20.44 -5.90
N SER A 903 0.45 -21.22 -4.89
CA SER A 903 -0.18 -20.67 -3.70
C SER A 903 0.76 -19.80 -2.84
N GLU A 904 2.06 -20.11 -2.77
CA GLU A 904 3.01 -19.31 -1.97
C GLU A 904 3.30 -17.97 -2.65
N LYS A 905 3.46 -17.98 -3.99
CA LYS A 905 3.56 -16.77 -4.81
C LYS A 905 2.34 -15.88 -4.60
N ASP A 906 1.14 -16.44 -4.77
CA ASP A 906 -0.13 -15.70 -4.69
C ASP A 906 -0.38 -15.12 -3.29
N GLN A 907 -0.05 -15.87 -2.23
CA GLN A 907 -0.13 -15.40 -0.84
C GLN A 907 0.85 -14.26 -0.57
N ALA A 908 2.10 -14.37 -1.06
CA ALA A 908 3.10 -13.32 -0.90
C ALA A 908 2.69 -12.03 -1.62
N GLU A 909 2.19 -12.15 -2.85
CA GLU A 909 1.63 -11.05 -3.65
C GLU A 909 0.46 -10.36 -2.92
N ASN A 910 -0.50 -11.15 -2.42
CA ASN A 910 -1.64 -10.59 -1.69
C ASN A 910 -1.17 -9.85 -0.43
N LEU A 911 -0.25 -10.44 0.33
CA LEU A 911 0.25 -9.84 1.57
C LEU A 911 0.98 -8.52 1.34
N MET A 912 1.84 -8.44 0.32
CA MET A 912 2.52 -7.20 -0.09
C MET A 912 1.51 -6.08 -0.35
N ILE A 913 0.46 -6.37 -1.14
CA ILE A 913 -0.54 -5.36 -1.47
C ILE A 913 -1.42 -5.00 -0.28
N VAL A 914 -1.75 -5.95 0.60
CA VAL A 914 -2.50 -5.64 1.84
C VAL A 914 -1.72 -4.66 2.71
N ASP A 915 -0.43 -4.90 2.93
CA ASP A 915 0.38 -3.99 3.75
C ASP A 915 0.59 -2.64 3.07
N LEU A 916 0.72 -2.59 1.75
CA LEU A 916 0.77 -1.33 1.00
C LEU A 916 -0.54 -0.54 1.16
N LEU A 917 -1.70 -1.18 1.04
CA LEU A 917 -2.98 -0.50 1.17
C LEU A 917 -3.26 -0.08 2.61
N ARG A 918 -2.81 -0.84 3.62
CA ARG A 918 -2.85 -0.39 5.02
C ARG A 918 -2.03 0.89 5.22
N ASN A 919 -0.88 1.02 4.55
CA ASN A 919 -0.07 2.23 4.59
C ASN A 919 -0.78 3.41 3.90
N ASP A 920 -1.37 3.18 2.72
CA ASP A 920 -2.12 4.22 2.01
C ASP A 920 -3.28 4.75 2.86
N LEU A 921 -4.08 3.86 3.44
CA LEU A 921 -5.16 4.23 4.37
C LEU A 921 -4.62 4.86 5.65
N GLY A 922 -3.46 4.41 6.13
CA GLY A 922 -2.79 4.92 7.33
C GLY A 922 -2.41 6.40 7.25
N ARG A 923 -2.28 6.96 6.04
CA ARG A 923 -2.02 8.39 5.79
C ARG A 923 -3.23 9.27 6.04
N VAL A 924 -4.45 8.73 5.85
CA VAL A 924 -5.70 9.50 5.79
C VAL A 924 -6.74 9.06 6.81
N CYS A 925 -6.51 7.95 7.52
CA CYS A 925 -7.39 7.42 8.54
C CYS A 925 -6.92 7.78 9.96
N GLU A 926 -7.88 7.83 10.89
CA GLU A 926 -7.64 8.04 12.32
C GLU A 926 -6.70 6.95 12.84
N PRO A 927 -5.67 7.32 13.63
CA PRO A 927 -4.76 6.35 14.23
C PRO A 927 -5.46 5.20 14.96
N GLY A 928 -5.04 3.96 14.69
CA GLY A 928 -5.59 2.75 15.31
C GLY A 928 -6.90 2.24 14.70
N THR A 929 -7.45 2.92 13.68
CA THR A 929 -8.69 2.46 13.02
C THR A 929 -8.43 1.60 11.78
N VAL A 930 -7.22 1.62 11.22
CA VAL A 930 -6.85 0.82 10.05
C VAL A 930 -6.68 -0.65 10.44
N HIS A 931 -7.49 -1.52 9.85
CA HIS A 931 -7.50 -2.97 10.13
C HIS A 931 -7.90 -3.78 8.89
N VAL A 932 -7.63 -5.09 8.95
CA VAL A 932 -7.89 -6.04 7.86
C VAL A 932 -8.93 -7.07 8.32
N PRO A 933 -10.23 -6.79 8.17
CA PRO A 933 -11.29 -7.70 8.63
C PRO A 933 -11.29 -9.06 7.90
N HIS A 934 -10.88 -9.10 6.63
CA HIS A 934 -10.79 -10.32 5.83
C HIS A 934 -9.43 -10.34 5.13
N LEU A 935 -8.66 -11.41 5.33
CA LEU A 935 -7.33 -11.58 4.76
C LEU A 935 -7.30 -12.87 3.95
N MET A 936 -7.03 -12.75 2.65
CA MET A 936 -6.88 -13.86 1.71
C MET A 936 -8.12 -14.78 1.60
N GLU A 937 -9.32 -14.21 1.64
CA GLU A 937 -10.55 -14.98 1.47
C GLU A 937 -10.75 -15.35 -0.01
N VAL A 938 -11.05 -16.63 -0.29
CA VAL A 938 -11.28 -17.07 -1.67
C VAL A 938 -12.73 -16.82 -2.09
N GLU A 939 -12.90 -15.96 -3.09
CA GLU A 939 -14.17 -15.66 -3.72
C GLU A 939 -14.31 -16.35 -5.08
N SER A 940 -15.41 -17.09 -5.26
CA SER A 940 -15.77 -17.72 -6.54
C SER A 940 -16.67 -16.80 -7.38
N TYR A 941 -16.27 -16.54 -8.62
CA TYR A 941 -17.02 -15.85 -9.68
C TYR A 941 -17.45 -16.84 -10.77
N ALA A 942 -18.21 -16.37 -11.76
CA ALA A 942 -18.72 -17.20 -12.86
C ALA A 942 -17.60 -17.96 -13.61
N THR A 943 -16.45 -17.31 -13.84
CA THR A 943 -15.36 -17.83 -14.68
C THR A 943 -14.06 -18.11 -13.94
N VAL A 944 -13.89 -17.59 -12.71
CA VAL A 944 -12.66 -17.76 -11.91
C VAL A 944 -12.93 -17.87 -10.40
N HIS A 945 -12.02 -18.48 -9.65
CA HIS A 945 -11.83 -18.23 -8.21
C HIS A 945 -10.69 -17.22 -8.02
N THR A 946 -10.78 -16.37 -7.01
CA THR A 946 -9.72 -15.40 -6.71
C THR A 946 -9.61 -15.09 -5.21
N MET A 947 -8.44 -14.69 -4.75
CA MET A 947 -8.20 -14.37 -3.35
C MET A 947 -8.33 -12.85 -3.12
N VAL A 948 -9.18 -12.50 -2.17
CA VAL A 948 -9.60 -11.13 -1.87
C VAL A 948 -9.28 -10.81 -0.42
N SER A 949 -8.72 -9.63 -0.20
CA SER A 949 -8.53 -9.08 1.15
C SER A 949 -9.36 -7.80 1.28
N THR A 950 -9.77 -7.46 2.49
CA THR A 950 -10.51 -6.21 2.77
C THR A 950 -9.73 -5.41 3.80
N ILE A 951 -9.46 -4.14 3.50
CA ILE A 951 -8.80 -3.20 4.42
C ILE A 951 -9.77 -2.06 4.70
N ARG A 952 -9.93 -1.68 5.96
CA ARG A 952 -10.81 -0.59 6.40
C ARG A 952 -10.11 0.35 7.34
N GLY A 953 -10.48 1.62 7.28
CA GLY A 953 -10.10 2.64 8.26
C GLY A 953 -11.16 3.73 8.37
N LYS A 954 -11.19 4.47 9.47
CA LYS A 954 -12.08 5.61 9.63
C LYS A 954 -11.36 6.86 9.16
N LYS A 955 -11.91 7.55 8.15
CA LYS A 955 -11.33 8.78 7.58
C LYS A 955 -11.18 9.86 8.67
N GLN A 956 -10.05 10.56 8.67
CA GLN A 956 -9.86 11.73 9.54
C GLN A 956 -10.84 12.85 9.17
N SER A 957 -11.27 13.63 10.16
CA SER A 957 -12.27 14.70 9.97
C SER A 957 -11.78 15.86 9.10
N ASN A 958 -10.48 16.16 9.14
CA ASN A 958 -9.81 17.24 8.40
C ASN A 958 -9.33 16.83 6.99
N VAL A 959 -9.53 15.59 6.58
CA VAL A 959 -9.09 15.05 5.28
C VAL A 959 -10.26 15.02 4.31
N SER A 960 -10.10 15.52 3.09
CA SER A 960 -11.16 15.49 2.08
C SER A 960 -11.33 14.11 1.44
N ALA A 961 -12.44 13.90 0.71
CA ALA A 961 -12.63 12.69 -0.08
C ALA A 961 -11.54 12.53 -1.17
N VAL A 962 -11.10 13.63 -1.77
CA VAL A 962 -10.08 13.62 -2.83
C VAL A 962 -8.69 13.30 -2.25
N ASP A 963 -8.38 13.78 -1.05
CA ASP A 963 -7.13 13.43 -0.36
C ASP A 963 -7.02 11.92 -0.11
N CYS A 964 -8.14 11.25 0.21
CA CYS A 964 -8.18 9.79 0.36
C CYS A 964 -7.75 9.08 -0.94
N ILE A 965 -8.17 9.61 -2.09
CA ILE A 965 -7.81 9.05 -3.40
C ILE A 965 -6.35 9.36 -3.72
N LYS A 966 -5.88 10.60 -3.53
CA LYS A 966 -4.48 10.97 -3.77
C LYS A 966 -3.51 10.15 -2.91
N ALA A 967 -3.90 9.77 -1.71
CA ALA A 967 -3.09 8.93 -0.82
C ALA A 967 -2.94 7.49 -1.33
N ALA A 968 -3.94 6.96 -2.05
CA ALA A 968 -4.00 5.57 -2.47
C ALA A 968 -3.80 5.35 -3.99
N PHE A 969 -3.96 6.37 -4.82
CA PHE A 969 -3.91 6.26 -6.28
C PHE A 969 -2.47 6.34 -6.83
N PRO A 970 -2.13 5.56 -7.87
CA PRO A 970 -2.90 4.47 -8.47
C PRO A 970 -3.05 3.26 -7.55
N GLY A 971 -4.05 2.42 -7.84
CA GLY A 971 -4.33 1.24 -7.01
C GLY A 971 -3.11 0.33 -6.88
N GLY A 972 -2.82 -0.09 -5.65
CA GLY A 972 -1.58 -0.83 -5.32
C GLY A 972 -1.40 -2.13 -6.11
N SER A 973 -2.49 -2.83 -6.43
CA SER A 973 -2.50 -4.04 -7.25
C SER A 973 -2.02 -3.81 -8.69
N MET A 974 -2.06 -2.57 -9.15
CA MET A 974 -1.65 -2.12 -10.48
C MET A 974 -0.33 -1.35 -10.47
N THR A 975 0.37 -1.24 -9.34
CA THR A 975 1.69 -0.60 -9.28
C THR A 975 2.78 -1.60 -8.92
N GLY A 976 2.82 -2.04 -7.67
CA GLY A 976 4.00 -2.60 -7.04
C GLY A 976 4.33 -1.88 -5.72
N ALA A 977 5.30 -2.42 -4.99
CA ALA A 977 5.70 -1.97 -3.66
C ALA A 977 7.24 -1.99 -3.54
N PRO A 978 7.91 -0.89 -3.14
CA PRO A 978 7.37 0.42 -2.80
C PRO A 978 6.77 1.17 -4.01
N LYS A 979 5.64 1.84 -3.80
CA LYS A 979 4.76 2.34 -4.87
C LYS A 979 5.45 3.35 -5.81
N LEU A 980 6.08 4.38 -5.26
CA LEU A 980 6.70 5.44 -6.07
C LEU A 980 7.85 4.89 -6.92
N ARG A 981 8.76 4.14 -6.28
CA ARG A 981 9.88 3.49 -6.97
C ARG A 981 9.42 2.52 -8.05
N SER A 982 8.39 1.72 -7.75
CA SER A 982 7.81 0.78 -8.72
C SER A 982 7.25 1.48 -9.95
N MET A 983 6.56 2.61 -9.78
CA MET A 983 6.03 3.38 -10.91
C MET A 983 7.13 4.01 -11.79
N GLU A 984 8.24 4.44 -11.20
CA GLU A 984 9.41 4.93 -11.95
C GLU A 984 10.04 3.83 -12.80
N LEU A 985 10.25 2.65 -12.20
CA LEU A 985 10.80 1.49 -12.90
C LEU A 985 9.88 1.04 -14.03
N LEU A 986 8.57 0.93 -13.76
CA LEU A 986 7.58 0.54 -14.76
C LEU A 986 7.53 1.51 -15.95
N ASP A 987 7.64 2.82 -15.70
CA ASP A 987 7.68 3.82 -16.79
C ASP A 987 8.88 3.64 -17.73
N SER A 988 10.00 3.14 -17.21
CA SER A 988 11.20 2.84 -18.01
C SER A 988 11.08 1.54 -18.82
N ILE A 989 10.21 0.62 -18.40
CA ILE A 989 10.04 -0.72 -19.00
C ILE A 989 8.86 -0.76 -19.96
N GLU A 990 7.75 -0.10 -19.63
CA GLU A 990 6.55 -0.03 -20.46
C GLU A 990 6.79 0.85 -21.69
N SER A 991 6.20 0.46 -22.83
CA SER A 991 6.44 1.12 -24.12
C SER A 991 5.40 2.21 -24.45
N CYS A 992 4.33 2.30 -23.66
CA CYS A 992 3.24 3.24 -23.90
C CYS A 992 2.51 3.59 -22.59
N SER A 993 1.71 4.67 -22.62
CA SER A 993 0.87 5.06 -21.50
C SER A 993 -0.24 4.04 -21.28
N ARG A 994 -0.49 3.69 -20.01
CA ARG A 994 -1.66 2.87 -19.63
C ARG A 994 -3.00 3.56 -19.92
N GLY A 995 -3.02 4.90 -20.00
CA GLY A 995 -4.23 5.68 -20.24
C GLY A 995 -5.33 5.37 -19.23
N ILE A 996 -6.50 4.96 -19.71
CA ILE A 996 -7.64 4.58 -18.85
C ILE A 996 -7.37 3.26 -18.11
N TYR A 997 -6.64 2.33 -18.73
CA TYR A 997 -6.31 1.04 -18.10
C TYR A 997 -5.42 1.25 -16.86
N SER A 998 -5.61 0.45 -15.82
CA SER A 998 -5.00 0.64 -14.49
C SER A 998 -5.41 1.94 -13.76
N GLY A 999 -6.23 2.79 -14.39
CA GLY A 999 -6.89 3.92 -13.75
C GLY A 999 -8.06 3.47 -12.89
N SER A 1000 -9.07 4.33 -12.77
CA SER A 1000 -10.26 4.06 -11.97
C SER A 1000 -11.54 4.58 -12.60
N ILE A 1001 -12.64 3.83 -12.50
CA ILE A 1001 -14.00 4.24 -12.88
C ILE A 1001 -14.90 4.24 -11.64
N GLY A 1002 -15.78 5.23 -11.55
CA GLY A 1002 -16.83 5.24 -10.53
C GLY A 1002 -17.45 6.62 -10.36
N PHE A 1003 -17.84 6.96 -9.13
CA PHE A 1003 -18.53 8.20 -8.82
C PHE A 1003 -17.97 8.92 -7.60
N PHE A 1004 -18.21 10.23 -7.56
CA PHE A 1004 -18.14 11.10 -6.39
C PHE A 1004 -19.52 11.72 -6.18
N SER A 1005 -20.17 11.42 -5.08
CA SER A 1005 -21.49 11.98 -4.81
C SER A 1005 -21.38 13.41 -4.26
N TYR A 1006 -22.46 14.19 -4.40
CA TYR A 1006 -22.51 15.57 -3.92
C TYR A 1006 -22.37 15.71 -2.38
N ASN A 1007 -22.56 14.62 -1.63
CA ASN A 1007 -22.27 14.54 -0.20
C ASN A 1007 -20.86 13.99 0.11
N GLN A 1008 -19.98 13.96 -0.90
CA GLN A 1008 -18.56 13.59 -0.82
C GLN A 1008 -18.26 12.10 -0.56
N THR A 1009 -19.25 11.20 -0.60
CA THR A 1009 -19.00 9.75 -0.69
C THR A 1009 -18.48 9.39 -2.08
N PHE A 1010 -17.77 8.26 -2.20
CA PHE A 1010 -17.34 7.73 -3.49
C PHE A 1010 -17.21 6.21 -3.46
N ASP A 1011 -17.35 5.57 -4.63
CA ASP A 1011 -16.96 4.17 -4.85
C ASP A 1011 -16.31 4.09 -6.23
N LEU A 1012 -15.08 3.59 -6.24
CA LEU A 1012 -14.18 3.60 -7.37
C LEU A 1012 -13.62 2.19 -7.59
N ASN A 1013 -13.62 1.70 -8.82
CA ASN A 1013 -13.05 0.41 -9.20
C ASN A 1013 -11.63 0.55 -9.77
N ILE A 1014 -10.93 -0.55 -9.98
CA ILE A 1014 -9.72 -0.59 -10.81
C ILE A 1014 -10.13 -0.87 -12.25
N VAL A 1015 -9.58 -0.14 -13.24
CA VAL A 1015 -9.86 -0.40 -14.66
C VAL A 1015 -9.04 -1.57 -15.18
N ILE A 1016 -9.61 -2.76 -15.09
CA ILE A 1016 -9.10 -4.03 -15.64
C ILE A 1016 -10.24 -4.77 -16.34
N ARG A 1017 -9.92 -5.76 -17.19
CA ARG A 1017 -10.92 -6.52 -17.98
C ARG A 1017 -11.91 -5.61 -18.71
N THR A 1018 -11.36 -4.59 -19.37
CA THR A 1018 -12.13 -3.48 -19.95
C THR A 1018 -11.73 -3.32 -21.41
N VAL A 1019 -12.73 -3.13 -22.28
CA VAL A 1019 -12.56 -2.73 -23.67
C VAL A 1019 -12.76 -1.23 -23.75
N VAL A 1020 -11.75 -0.50 -24.19
CA VAL A 1020 -11.83 0.94 -24.46
C VAL A 1020 -11.87 1.13 -25.97
N ILE A 1021 -12.95 1.75 -26.46
CA ILE A 1021 -13.12 2.11 -27.86
C ILE A 1021 -12.88 3.60 -27.99
N HIS A 1022 -11.86 3.99 -28.75
CA HIS A 1022 -11.50 5.38 -29.02
C HIS A 1022 -11.11 5.53 -30.49
N GLU A 1023 -11.71 6.49 -31.20
CA GLU A 1023 -11.39 6.77 -32.61
C GLU A 1023 -11.39 5.53 -33.52
N ASN A 1024 -12.38 4.63 -33.36
CA ASN A 1024 -12.51 3.34 -34.06
C ASN A 1024 -11.41 2.30 -33.75
N GLU A 1025 -10.66 2.46 -32.67
CA GLU A 1025 -9.75 1.43 -32.16
C GLU A 1025 -10.27 0.85 -30.85
N ALA A 1026 -10.33 -0.48 -30.76
CA ALA A 1026 -10.56 -1.19 -29.51
C ALA A 1026 -9.21 -1.51 -28.84
N THR A 1027 -9.08 -1.14 -27.57
CA THR A 1027 -7.89 -1.38 -26.76
C THR A 1027 -8.23 -2.18 -25.50
N ILE A 1028 -7.35 -3.11 -25.14
CA ILE A 1028 -7.47 -3.95 -23.96
C ILE A 1028 -6.10 -3.97 -23.27
N GLY A 1029 -6.03 -3.49 -22.04
CA GLY A 1029 -4.83 -3.64 -21.21
C GLY A 1029 -4.83 -4.96 -20.44
N ALA A 1030 -3.64 -5.51 -20.24
CA ALA A 1030 -3.43 -6.67 -19.36
C ALA A 1030 -2.02 -6.69 -18.76
N GLY A 1031 -1.88 -7.41 -17.66
CA GLY A 1031 -0.61 -7.58 -16.97
C GLY A 1031 -0.77 -8.38 -15.68
N GLY A 1032 0.31 -8.43 -14.91
CA GLY A 1032 0.38 -9.18 -13.66
C GLY A 1032 1.50 -8.66 -12.77
N ALA A 1033 1.46 -9.06 -11.51
CA ALA A 1033 2.55 -8.79 -10.59
C ALA A 1033 3.72 -9.72 -10.86
N ILE A 1034 4.88 -9.11 -10.98
CA ILE A 1034 6.16 -9.79 -10.99
C ILE A 1034 6.70 -9.75 -9.58
N VAL A 1035 6.93 -10.93 -9.01
CA VAL A 1035 7.50 -11.12 -7.67
C VAL A 1035 8.72 -12.05 -7.79
N ALA A 1036 9.52 -12.19 -6.73
CA ALA A 1036 10.73 -13.02 -6.76
C ALA A 1036 10.47 -14.50 -7.14
N LEU A 1037 9.24 -14.99 -6.97
CA LEU A 1037 8.80 -16.35 -7.32
C LEU A 1037 8.18 -16.47 -8.73
N SER A 1038 8.13 -15.37 -9.50
CA SER A 1038 7.54 -15.36 -10.84
C SER A 1038 8.37 -16.13 -11.85
N ASP A 1039 7.68 -16.80 -12.77
CA ASP A 1039 8.27 -17.49 -13.92
C ASP A 1039 7.93 -16.70 -15.20
N PRO A 1040 8.92 -16.18 -15.94
CA PRO A 1040 8.66 -15.25 -17.04
C PRO A 1040 7.67 -15.74 -18.10
N GLU A 1041 7.71 -17.01 -18.47
CA GLU A 1041 6.78 -17.57 -19.48
C GLU A 1041 5.37 -17.71 -18.91
N LYS A 1042 5.22 -18.16 -17.65
CA LYS A 1042 3.90 -18.24 -17.01
C LYS A 1042 3.26 -16.88 -16.81
N GLU A 1043 4.04 -15.83 -16.51
CA GLU A 1043 3.49 -14.47 -16.40
C GLU A 1043 2.94 -13.98 -17.75
N TYR A 1044 3.60 -14.32 -18.86
CA TYR A 1044 3.07 -14.04 -20.19
C TYR A 1044 1.77 -14.81 -20.46
N GLU A 1045 1.72 -16.11 -20.15
CA GLU A 1045 0.52 -16.93 -20.29
C GLU A 1045 -0.66 -16.39 -19.45
N GLU A 1046 -0.40 -15.98 -18.21
CA GLU A 1046 -1.40 -15.39 -17.32
C GLU A 1046 -1.91 -14.04 -17.86
N MET A 1047 -1.00 -13.20 -18.34
CA MET A 1047 -1.35 -11.92 -18.96
C MET A 1047 -2.27 -12.13 -20.18
N VAL A 1048 -1.94 -13.08 -21.06
CA VAL A 1048 -2.81 -13.44 -22.21
C VAL A 1048 -4.14 -14.04 -21.74
N LEU A 1049 -4.15 -14.86 -20.68
CA LEU A 1049 -5.39 -15.39 -20.12
C LEU A 1049 -6.35 -14.27 -19.68
N LYS A 1050 -5.82 -13.21 -19.06
CA LYS A 1050 -6.61 -12.06 -18.58
C LYS A 1050 -7.25 -11.25 -19.73
N THR A 1051 -6.71 -11.30 -20.95
CA THR A 1051 -7.30 -10.60 -22.12
C THR A 1051 -8.42 -11.39 -22.80
N ARG A 1052 -8.50 -12.71 -22.60
CA ARG A 1052 -9.40 -13.58 -23.38
C ARG A 1052 -10.87 -13.16 -23.31
N ALA A 1053 -11.39 -12.90 -22.11
CA ALA A 1053 -12.80 -12.54 -21.96
C ALA A 1053 -13.18 -11.25 -22.72
N PRO A 1054 -12.50 -10.10 -22.51
CA PRO A 1054 -12.79 -8.89 -23.27
C PRO A 1054 -12.45 -9.02 -24.77
N ALA A 1055 -11.36 -9.73 -25.13
CA ALA A 1055 -10.98 -9.90 -26.53
C ALA A 1055 -11.99 -10.76 -27.30
N ASN A 1056 -12.45 -11.87 -26.71
CA ASN A 1056 -13.47 -12.72 -27.31
C ASN A 1056 -14.80 -11.97 -27.47
N ALA A 1057 -15.18 -11.14 -26.51
CA ALA A 1057 -16.38 -10.32 -26.64
C ALA A 1057 -16.34 -9.41 -27.88
N VAL A 1058 -15.17 -8.86 -28.22
CA VAL A 1058 -14.95 -8.04 -29.43
C VAL A 1058 -14.86 -8.88 -30.70
N MET A 1059 -14.32 -10.10 -30.63
CA MET A 1059 -14.15 -10.97 -31.80
C MET A 1059 -15.41 -11.75 -32.17
N GLU A 1060 -16.27 -12.06 -31.20
CA GLU A 1060 -17.55 -12.74 -31.39
C GLU A 1060 -18.65 -11.80 -31.91
N PHE A 1061 -18.53 -10.50 -31.61
CA PHE A 1061 -19.45 -9.45 -32.01
C PHE A 1061 -19.06 -8.85 -33.37
#